data_AF-A0A7Y9HRE1-F1
#
_entry.id   AF-A0A7Y9HRE1-F1
#
_cell.length_a   1.000
_cell.length_b   1.000
_cell.length_c   1.000
_cell.angle_alpha   90.00
_cell.angle_beta   90.00
_cell.angle_gamma   90.00
#
_symmetry.space_group_name_H-M   'P 1'
#
loop_
_entity.id
_entity.type
_entity.pdbx_description
1 polymer ?
#
loop_
_entity_poly.entity_id
_entity_poly.type
_entity_poly.pdbx_seq_one_letter_code
_entity_poly.pdbx_strand_id
1 'polypeptide(L)'
;MSASPVSPIAHFSDLHLGAPLLKALNEVGYESPSPIQAATIPFLLDGQDVLGQAQTGTGKTAAFALPILARIDIKQTTPQALVLAPTRELAIQVAEAFQTYAAHIPGFHVLPIYGGQSYGPQLSALRRGVHVVVGTPGRVIDHLDKGSLDLSKLKTLVLDEADEMLRMGFIDDVERILQETPESRQTALFSATMPSAIRRIANTYLNQPKEVTVAAKTGTNENIRQRYWLVSGMHKLDALTRILEAENFDGMIIFSRTKLGTEELAQKLQARGFSAAAINGDIQQAQRERTVQMLKDGKIDILVATDVAARGLDVERISHVVNYDVPHDPESYTHRIGRTGRAGRSGEAILFITPREKGLLKMIERATRQPIGQLELPTIQAVNDVRIARFKQQITDTLAEGGLEQFQSLIEDYEQEYNVPALEIAAALAKLARGDVPLLLDKKQKTEWEERPARATASFDRPERADRFGERAERGERFPKKERIPRDSEPGMRTYRIEVGYQHGVKPGNIVGAIANEGGIDSKNIGRIEIFDDYTVLDMPDTLSREALELMAGIRVAGQPLRISVDGEGAPAATTAAAPAAAGKPKAAKAANGASPLEKAARVTADELADEAPPKKKKDKPGKLAVPMSAFRIEVGRNNEITPANIVGAIANETGLEAKYIGRIEIFDDHSMLELPDGMPDDMFKSLGKVWVGGGQLKISHADRMPPESAKHTPPKKPAPGAKSKKKY
;
A
#
# COMPACT_ATOMS: atom_id res chain seq x y z
N MET A 1 25.94 -33.46 12.41
CA MET A 1 26.85 -33.18 13.53
C MET A 1 26.06 -32.48 14.62
N SER A 2 26.09 -33.04 15.81
CA SER A 2 25.25 -32.69 16.96
C SER A 2 25.60 -31.30 17.47
N ALA A 3 24.60 -30.41 17.60
CA ALA A 3 24.77 -29.11 18.23
C ALA A 3 25.21 -29.31 19.69
N SER A 4 26.36 -28.76 20.06
CA SER A 4 26.77 -28.69 21.47
C SER A 4 25.83 -27.73 22.20
N PRO A 5 25.30 -28.08 23.38
CA PRO A 5 24.42 -27.20 24.13
C PRO A 5 25.23 -26.01 24.64
N VAL A 6 24.90 -24.82 24.15
CA VAL A 6 25.44 -23.54 24.65
C VAL A 6 24.98 -23.39 26.10
N SER A 7 25.92 -23.22 27.03
CA SER A 7 25.58 -22.89 28.43
C SER A 7 24.65 -21.67 28.45
N PRO A 8 23.53 -21.70 29.21
CA PRO A 8 22.57 -20.61 29.18
C PRO A 8 23.22 -19.34 29.76
N ILE A 9 23.46 -18.37 28.89
CA ILE A 9 23.91 -17.02 29.25
C ILE A 9 22.73 -16.37 29.97
N ALA A 10 22.86 -16.19 31.29
CA ALA A 10 21.78 -15.73 32.14
C ALA A 10 21.72 -14.20 32.23
N HIS A 11 22.89 -13.54 32.18
CA HIS A 11 23.00 -12.10 32.34
C HIS A 11 23.80 -11.44 31.21
N PHE A 12 23.54 -10.16 30.96
CA PHE A 12 24.32 -9.37 30.00
C PHE A 12 25.79 -9.23 30.38
N SER A 13 26.12 -9.31 31.67
CA SER A 13 27.49 -9.36 32.17
C SER A 13 28.29 -10.53 31.61
N ASP A 14 27.63 -11.64 31.27
CA ASP A 14 28.26 -12.87 30.79
C ASP A 14 28.65 -12.76 29.30
N LEU A 15 28.14 -11.73 28.61
CA LEU A 15 28.41 -11.45 27.19
C LEU A 15 29.69 -10.64 26.95
N HIS A 16 30.49 -10.39 27.98
CA HIS A 16 31.77 -9.66 27.88
C HIS A 16 31.65 -8.27 27.23
N LEU A 17 30.52 -7.59 27.44
CA LEU A 17 30.31 -6.22 26.98
C LEU A 17 31.06 -5.22 27.89
N GLY A 18 31.56 -4.12 27.30
CA GLY A 18 32.26 -3.09 28.06
C GLY A 18 31.36 -2.41 29.11
N ALA A 19 31.96 -1.94 30.21
CA ALA A 19 31.25 -1.29 31.31
C ALA A 19 30.28 -0.14 30.89
N PRO A 20 30.61 0.72 29.90
CA PRO A 20 29.67 1.74 29.42
C PRO A 20 28.36 1.17 28.87
N LEU A 21 28.42 0.04 28.15
CA LEU A 21 27.23 -0.60 27.57
C LEU A 21 26.39 -1.29 28.64
N LEU A 22 27.02 -1.97 29.59
CA LEU A 22 26.32 -2.59 30.72
C LEU A 22 25.57 -1.55 31.56
N LYS A 23 26.18 -0.37 31.77
CA LYS A 23 25.53 0.75 32.46
C LYS A 23 24.30 1.25 31.68
N ALA A 24 24.43 1.45 30.37
CA ALA A 24 23.30 1.85 29.52
C ALA A 24 22.16 0.83 29.57
N LEU A 25 22.49 -0.47 29.48
CA LEU A 25 21.49 -1.54 29.54
C LEU A 25 20.72 -1.56 30.87
N ASN A 26 21.41 -1.36 32.00
CA ASN A 26 20.77 -1.26 33.31
C ASN A 26 19.81 -0.05 33.41
N GLU A 27 20.19 1.10 32.87
CA GLU A 27 19.35 2.31 32.86
C GLU A 27 18.11 2.16 31.97
N VAL A 28 18.23 1.40 30.87
CA VAL A 28 17.09 1.07 29.99
C VAL A 28 16.20 -0.02 30.60
N GLY A 29 16.67 -0.76 31.61
CA GLY A 29 15.92 -1.82 32.28
C GLY A 29 16.08 -3.21 31.65
N TYR A 30 17.20 -3.47 30.97
CA TYR A 30 17.50 -4.80 30.43
C TYR A 30 18.01 -5.73 31.53
N GLU A 31 17.22 -6.73 31.93
CA GLU A 31 17.59 -7.69 32.99
C GLU A 31 18.39 -8.89 32.45
N SER A 32 17.85 -9.56 31.43
CA SER A 32 18.42 -10.79 30.86
C SER A 32 18.39 -10.76 29.33
N PRO A 33 19.41 -11.30 28.64
CA PRO A 33 19.42 -11.35 27.19
C PRO A 33 18.32 -12.26 26.65
N SER A 34 17.63 -11.81 25.60
CA SER A 34 16.68 -12.65 24.88
C SER A 34 17.39 -13.81 24.18
N PRO A 35 16.67 -14.89 23.79
CA PRO A 35 17.29 -16.04 23.13
C PRO A 35 18.10 -15.68 21.87
N ILE A 36 17.63 -14.72 21.08
CA ILE A 36 18.37 -14.27 19.89
C ILE A 36 19.62 -13.47 20.28
N GLN A 37 19.56 -12.66 21.35
CA GLN A 37 20.71 -11.89 21.84
C GLN A 37 21.78 -12.83 22.40
N ALA A 38 21.41 -13.73 23.30
CA ALA A 38 22.32 -14.71 23.90
C ALA A 38 23.01 -15.59 22.84
N ALA A 39 22.27 -15.97 21.79
CA ALA A 39 22.81 -16.84 20.74
C ALA A 39 23.64 -16.12 19.66
N THR A 40 23.44 -14.82 19.43
CA THR A 40 24.13 -14.10 18.33
C THR A 40 25.24 -13.17 18.79
N ILE A 41 25.12 -12.53 19.97
CA ILE A 41 26.10 -11.55 20.45
C ILE A 41 27.52 -12.14 20.55
N PRO A 42 27.75 -13.36 21.09
CA PRO A 42 29.10 -13.93 21.16
C PRO A 42 29.77 -14.07 19.78
N PHE A 43 29.05 -14.60 18.79
CA PHE A 43 29.58 -14.76 17.44
C PHE A 43 29.88 -13.42 16.78
N LEU A 44 29.04 -12.40 17.03
CA LEU A 44 29.26 -11.06 16.49
C LEU A 44 30.47 -10.37 17.12
N LEU A 45 30.71 -10.56 18.42
CA LEU A 45 31.90 -10.06 19.12
C LEU A 45 33.17 -10.73 18.59
N ASP A 46 33.12 -12.03 18.28
CA ASP A 46 34.22 -12.80 17.69
C ASP A 46 34.51 -12.43 16.22
N GLY A 47 33.70 -11.56 15.61
CA GLY A 47 33.89 -11.12 14.24
C GLY A 47 33.36 -12.09 13.18
N GLN A 48 32.55 -13.08 13.57
CA GLN A 48 31.95 -14.04 12.65
C GLN A 48 30.68 -13.48 12.01
N ASP A 49 30.41 -13.87 10.76
CA ASP A 49 29.14 -13.57 10.11
C ASP A 49 28.00 -14.35 10.77
N VAL A 50 26.81 -13.75 10.81
CA VAL A 50 25.64 -14.34 11.47
C VAL A 50 24.43 -14.27 10.55
N LEU A 51 23.71 -15.38 10.46
CA LEU A 51 22.37 -15.45 9.90
C LEU A 51 21.38 -15.68 11.04
N GLY A 52 20.73 -14.61 11.49
CA GLY A 52 19.74 -14.64 12.57
C GLY A 52 18.32 -14.76 12.04
N GLN A 53 17.71 -15.94 12.17
CA GLN A 53 16.29 -16.13 11.86
C GLN A 53 15.44 -15.96 13.12
N ALA A 54 14.74 -14.82 13.23
CA ALA A 54 13.85 -14.52 14.35
C ALA A 54 12.75 -13.50 13.98
N GLN A 55 11.59 -13.63 14.61
CA GLN A 55 10.46 -12.71 14.45
C GLN A 55 10.77 -11.29 14.98
N THR A 56 9.96 -10.32 14.58
CA THR A 56 10.00 -8.95 15.12
C THR A 56 9.72 -8.95 16.63
N GLY A 57 10.25 -7.96 17.35
CA GLY A 57 10.07 -7.87 18.81
C GLY A 57 10.89 -8.87 19.65
N THR A 58 11.70 -9.74 19.04
CA THR A 58 12.57 -10.68 19.78
C THR A 58 13.86 -10.05 20.34
N GLY A 59 14.06 -8.74 20.13
CA GLY A 59 15.26 -8.03 20.58
C GLY A 59 16.43 -8.04 19.59
N LYS A 60 16.18 -8.29 18.30
CA LYS A 60 17.18 -8.31 17.21
C LYS A 60 18.04 -7.05 17.16
N THR A 61 17.44 -5.87 17.37
CA THR A 61 18.15 -4.60 17.34
C THR A 61 19.29 -4.54 18.35
N ALA A 62 19.06 -4.91 19.61
CA ALA A 62 20.13 -4.98 20.61
C ALA A 62 21.14 -6.09 20.27
N ALA A 63 20.68 -7.19 19.67
CA ALA A 63 21.53 -8.33 19.32
C ALA A 63 22.66 -7.97 18.35
N PHE A 64 22.42 -7.05 17.39
CA PHE A 64 23.48 -6.53 16.53
C PHE A 64 24.07 -5.19 17.00
N ALA A 65 23.30 -4.31 17.65
CA ALA A 65 23.78 -2.99 18.03
C ALA A 65 24.84 -3.05 19.14
N LEU A 66 24.66 -3.90 20.15
CA LEU A 66 25.59 -4.05 21.26
C LEU A 66 27.00 -4.51 20.81
N PRO A 67 27.16 -5.57 20.01
CA PRO A 67 28.49 -5.98 19.54
C PRO A 67 29.13 -4.95 18.59
N ILE A 68 28.34 -4.23 17.78
CA ILE A 68 28.84 -3.13 16.95
C ILE A 68 29.42 -2.02 17.84
N LEU A 69 28.67 -1.59 18.85
CA LEU A 69 29.12 -0.55 19.79
C LEU A 69 30.33 -1.00 20.62
N ALA A 70 30.40 -2.28 21.01
CA ALA A 70 31.53 -2.81 21.76
C ALA A 70 32.86 -2.75 20.98
N ARG A 71 32.80 -2.74 19.64
CA ARG A 71 33.97 -2.75 18.75
C ARG A 71 34.21 -1.42 18.03
N ILE A 72 33.44 -0.38 18.35
CA ILE A 72 33.51 0.92 17.69
C ILE A 72 34.79 1.67 18.10
N ASP A 73 35.48 2.27 17.13
CA ASP A 73 36.59 3.18 17.40
C ASP A 73 36.13 4.64 17.25
N ILE A 74 35.95 5.34 18.36
CA ILE A 74 35.46 6.73 18.38
C ILE A 74 36.45 7.71 17.72
N LYS A 75 37.72 7.35 17.56
CA LYS A 75 38.69 8.22 16.87
C LYS A 75 38.47 8.24 15.36
N GLN A 76 37.83 7.20 14.82
CA GLN A 76 37.51 7.11 13.40
C GLN A 76 36.14 7.74 13.13
N THR A 77 36.16 8.92 12.50
CA THR A 77 34.97 9.70 12.15
C THR A 77 34.29 9.30 10.84
N THR A 78 34.84 8.31 10.12
CA THR A 78 34.20 7.69 8.95
C THR A 78 33.34 6.49 9.36
N PRO A 79 32.21 6.23 8.67
CA PRO A 79 31.32 5.12 9.00
C PRO A 79 32.06 3.78 9.18
N GLN A 80 31.79 3.12 10.29
CA GLN A 80 32.33 1.80 10.66
C GLN A 80 31.26 0.71 10.60
N ALA A 81 30.00 1.07 10.79
CA ALA A 81 28.87 0.17 10.60
C ALA A 81 27.76 0.78 9.75
N LEU A 82 27.14 -0.07 8.93
CA LEU A 82 25.99 0.25 8.09
C LEU A 82 24.88 -0.74 8.41
N VAL A 83 23.72 -0.24 8.79
CA VAL A 83 22.52 -1.05 8.99
C VAL A 83 21.51 -0.69 7.92
N LEU A 84 21.17 -1.64 7.05
CA LEU A 84 20.11 -1.49 6.08
C LEU A 84 18.78 -1.90 6.71
N ALA A 85 17.80 -1.01 6.63
CA ALA A 85 16.45 -1.24 7.09
C ALA A 85 15.44 -0.99 5.96
N PRO A 86 14.35 -1.77 5.84
CA PRO A 86 13.36 -1.62 4.77
C PRO A 86 12.61 -0.29 4.80
N THR A 87 12.45 0.32 5.97
CA THR A 87 11.59 1.49 6.15
C THR A 87 12.30 2.60 6.89
N ARG A 88 11.83 3.84 6.72
CA ARG A 88 12.42 5.02 7.35
C ARG A 88 12.22 4.97 8.86
N GLU A 89 11.08 4.47 9.28
CA GLU A 89 10.65 4.39 10.68
C GLU A 89 11.53 3.40 11.43
N LEU A 90 11.79 2.24 10.82
CA LEU A 90 12.72 1.28 11.38
C LEU A 90 14.15 1.83 11.40
N ALA A 91 14.57 2.56 10.37
CA ALA A 91 15.88 3.20 10.37
C ALA A 91 16.04 4.21 11.51
N ILE A 92 15.02 5.02 11.79
CA ILE A 92 14.99 5.95 12.93
C ILE A 92 15.04 5.17 14.24
N GLN A 93 14.20 4.14 14.42
CA GLN A 93 14.15 3.33 15.64
C GLN A 93 15.49 2.66 15.95
N VAL A 94 16.10 2.07 14.93
CA VAL A 94 17.41 1.44 15.09
C VAL A 94 18.46 2.50 15.44
N ALA A 95 18.43 3.68 14.83
CA ALA A 95 19.33 4.77 15.19
C ALA A 95 19.11 5.29 16.64
N GLU A 96 17.86 5.44 17.07
CA GLU A 96 17.50 5.80 18.46
C GLU A 96 17.97 4.74 19.45
N ALA A 97 17.85 3.45 19.11
CA ALA A 97 18.37 2.37 19.91
C ALA A 97 19.89 2.43 20.03
N PHE A 98 20.62 2.65 18.93
CA PHE A 98 22.07 2.88 18.96
C PHE A 98 22.43 4.07 19.87
N GLN A 99 21.72 5.19 19.75
CA GLN A 99 21.95 6.37 20.57
C GLN A 99 21.72 6.09 22.06
N THR A 100 20.69 5.31 22.38
CA THR A 100 20.35 4.90 23.74
C THR A 100 21.42 3.99 24.33
N TYR A 101 21.82 2.93 23.62
CA TYR A 101 22.86 2.02 24.10
C TYR A 101 24.24 2.69 24.19
N ALA A 102 24.50 3.71 23.36
CA ALA A 102 25.74 4.47 23.37
C ALA A 102 25.74 5.67 24.34
N ALA A 103 24.74 5.82 25.22
CA ALA A 103 24.61 6.98 26.12
C ALA A 103 25.87 7.25 26.96
N HIS A 104 26.63 6.21 27.31
CA HIS A 104 27.90 6.32 28.07
C HIS A 104 29.16 6.22 27.18
N ILE A 105 29.04 6.44 25.87
CA ILE A 105 30.16 6.45 24.90
C ILE A 105 30.33 7.87 24.33
N PRO A 106 31.17 8.73 24.94
CA PRO A 106 31.33 10.11 24.51
C PRO A 106 31.85 10.20 23.06
N GLY A 107 31.30 11.12 22.28
CA GLY A 107 31.69 11.33 20.88
C GLY A 107 31.10 10.34 19.89
N PHE A 108 30.27 9.38 20.35
CA PHE A 108 29.54 8.51 19.43
C PHE A 108 28.49 9.28 18.62
N HIS A 109 28.38 8.93 17.34
CA HIS A 109 27.46 9.56 16.39
C HIS A 109 26.85 8.50 15.48
N VAL A 110 25.52 8.43 15.46
CA VAL A 110 24.71 7.63 14.54
C VAL A 110 23.88 8.54 13.66
N LEU A 111 23.71 8.18 12.39
CA LEU A 111 22.89 8.95 11.44
C LEU A 111 21.89 8.04 10.72
N PRO A 112 20.58 8.28 10.87
CA PRO A 112 19.59 7.67 10.00
C PRO A 112 19.57 8.36 8.62
N ILE A 113 19.59 7.57 7.54
CA ILE A 113 19.61 8.01 6.14
C ILE A 113 18.42 7.39 5.40
N TYR A 114 17.46 8.21 5.02
CA TYR A 114 16.25 7.75 4.35
C TYR A 114 15.67 8.79 3.39
N GLY A 115 14.88 8.32 2.42
CA GLY A 115 14.22 9.18 1.43
C GLY A 115 13.14 10.08 2.03
N GLY A 116 12.63 11.05 1.26
CA GLY A 116 11.56 11.96 1.70
C GLY A 116 11.97 13.07 2.67
N GLN A 117 13.18 13.01 3.23
CA GLN A 117 13.84 14.15 3.88
C GLN A 117 14.76 14.86 2.88
N SER A 118 14.92 16.18 3.03
CA SER A 118 15.90 16.94 2.25
C SER A 118 17.33 16.44 2.52
N TYR A 119 18.23 16.57 1.53
CA TYR A 119 19.62 16.11 1.69
C TYR A 119 20.42 16.93 2.71
N GLY A 120 20.09 18.21 2.90
CA GLY A 120 20.87 19.16 3.70
C GLY A 120 21.25 18.65 5.10
N PRO A 121 20.28 18.21 5.93
CA PRO A 121 20.55 17.64 7.25
C PRO A 121 21.48 16.42 7.21
N GLN A 122 21.24 15.49 6.27
CA GLN A 122 22.03 14.26 6.10
C GLN A 122 23.46 14.58 5.67
N LEU A 123 23.64 15.50 4.71
CA LEU A 123 24.96 15.98 4.26
C LEU A 123 25.72 16.71 5.37
N SER A 124 25.02 17.53 6.15
CA SER A 124 25.61 18.25 7.28
C SER A 124 26.13 17.28 8.34
N ALA A 125 25.34 16.25 8.67
CA ALA A 125 25.74 15.22 9.63
C ALA A 125 26.91 14.37 9.12
N LEU A 126 26.88 13.92 7.87
CA LEU A 126 27.98 13.16 7.26
C LEU A 126 29.31 13.93 7.27
N ARG A 127 29.27 15.26 7.02
CA ARG A 127 30.46 16.12 7.09
C ARG A 127 31.02 16.29 8.51
N ARG A 128 30.18 16.23 9.54
CA ARG A 128 30.63 16.28 10.95
C ARG A 128 31.35 15.00 11.38
N GLY A 129 31.14 13.90 10.65
CA GLY A 129 31.65 12.58 10.98
C GLY A 129 30.61 11.73 11.71
N VAL A 130 30.45 10.49 11.27
CA VAL A 130 29.48 9.53 11.81
C VAL A 130 30.12 8.16 11.91
N HIS A 131 29.79 7.41 12.96
CA HIS A 131 30.36 6.10 13.23
C HIS A 131 29.43 4.99 12.72
N VAL A 132 28.12 5.19 12.84
CA VAL A 132 27.10 4.25 12.40
C VAL A 132 26.12 4.97 11.46
N VAL A 133 25.84 4.35 10.32
CA VAL A 133 24.78 4.78 9.41
C VAL A 133 23.68 3.73 9.45
N VAL A 134 22.45 4.17 9.62
CA VAL A 134 21.26 3.31 9.51
C VAL A 134 20.43 3.84 8.36
N GLY A 135 20.10 3.05 7.34
CA GLY A 135 19.40 3.65 6.20
C GLY A 135 18.60 2.72 5.31
N THR A 136 17.71 3.33 4.54
CA THR A 136 16.93 2.65 3.51
C THR A 136 17.77 2.47 2.24
N PRO A 137 17.76 1.30 1.57
CA PRO A 137 18.68 0.98 0.48
C PRO A 137 18.80 2.07 -0.60
N GLY A 138 17.69 2.52 -1.18
CA GLY A 138 17.71 3.53 -2.25
C GLY A 138 18.36 4.86 -1.83
N ARG A 139 18.16 5.33 -0.58
CA ARG A 139 18.79 6.57 -0.11
C ARG A 139 20.28 6.39 0.19
N VAL A 140 20.68 5.21 0.67
CA VAL A 140 22.11 4.90 0.87
C VAL A 140 22.83 4.94 -0.48
N ILE A 141 22.24 4.32 -1.51
CA ILE A 141 22.74 4.37 -2.88
C ILE A 141 22.88 5.81 -3.39
N ASP A 142 21.86 6.66 -3.22
CA ASP A 142 21.94 8.07 -3.64
C ASP A 142 23.15 8.79 -3.02
N HIS A 143 23.45 8.50 -1.76
CA HIS A 143 24.57 9.12 -1.05
C HIS A 143 25.93 8.57 -1.50
N LEU A 144 26.01 7.28 -1.86
CA LEU A 144 27.17 6.64 -2.47
C LEU A 144 27.45 7.21 -3.86
N ASP A 145 26.43 7.30 -4.71
CA ASP A 145 26.51 7.86 -6.07
C ASP A 145 26.99 9.32 -6.07
N LYS A 146 26.59 10.09 -5.06
CA LYS A 146 27.01 11.49 -4.89
C LYS A 146 28.38 11.64 -4.23
N GLY A 147 29.02 10.55 -3.81
CA GLY A 147 30.30 10.56 -3.07
C GLY A 147 30.20 11.24 -1.69
N SER A 148 28.98 11.36 -1.16
CA SER A 148 28.72 12.03 0.13
C SER A 148 28.78 11.07 1.32
N LEU A 149 28.65 9.77 1.06
CA LEU A 149 28.86 8.69 2.02
C LEU A 149 30.06 7.86 1.57
N ASP A 150 31.05 7.75 2.45
CA ASP A 150 32.24 6.92 2.25
C ASP A 150 32.14 5.67 3.13
N LEU A 151 32.06 4.49 2.51
CA LEU A 151 32.01 3.18 3.16
C LEU A 151 33.32 2.39 3.03
N SER A 152 34.41 3.01 2.55
CA SER A 152 35.69 2.32 2.33
C SER A 152 36.31 1.71 3.59
N LYS A 153 35.97 2.26 4.77
CA LYS A 153 36.43 1.80 6.10
C LYS A 153 35.35 1.07 6.90
N LEU A 154 34.32 0.58 6.23
CA LEU A 154 33.24 -0.16 6.86
C LEU A 154 33.75 -1.50 7.40
N LYS A 155 33.48 -1.76 8.68
CA LYS A 155 33.85 -3.01 9.37
C LYS A 155 32.68 -3.97 9.49
N THR A 156 31.45 -3.44 9.59
CA THR A 156 30.24 -4.25 9.80
C THR A 156 29.10 -3.78 8.92
N LEU A 157 28.38 -4.72 8.32
CA LEU A 157 27.14 -4.47 7.60
C LEU A 157 26.02 -5.35 8.16
N VAL A 158 24.87 -4.75 8.43
CA VAL A 158 23.68 -5.45 8.92
C VAL A 158 22.54 -5.30 7.93
N LEU A 159 21.87 -6.41 7.61
CA LEU A 159 20.60 -6.43 6.90
C LEU A 159 19.50 -6.74 7.92
N ASP A 160 18.71 -5.73 8.32
CA ASP A 160 17.57 -5.94 9.23
C ASP A 160 16.26 -6.05 8.45
N GLU A 161 15.41 -6.98 8.86
CA GLU A 161 14.17 -7.35 8.15
C GLU A 161 14.40 -7.59 6.64
N ALA A 162 15.36 -8.44 6.31
CA ALA A 162 15.78 -8.68 4.93
C ALA A 162 14.64 -9.18 4.01
N ASP A 163 13.73 -9.99 4.53
CA ASP A 163 12.52 -10.42 3.84
C ASP A 163 11.55 -9.28 3.51
N GLU A 164 11.45 -8.26 4.37
CA GLU A 164 10.70 -7.04 4.05
C GLU A 164 11.36 -6.22 2.95
N MET A 165 12.69 -6.12 2.94
CA MET A 165 13.40 -5.45 1.84
C MET A 165 13.13 -6.12 0.48
N LEU A 166 13.03 -7.45 0.46
CA LEU A 166 12.60 -8.20 -0.72
C LEU A 166 11.15 -7.87 -1.12
N ARG A 167 10.22 -7.87 -0.17
CA ARG A 167 8.81 -7.53 -0.43
C ARG A 167 8.63 -6.12 -0.98
N MET A 168 9.50 -5.19 -0.58
CA MET A 168 9.49 -3.80 -1.06
C MET A 168 10.24 -3.62 -2.40
N GLY A 169 10.84 -4.67 -2.94
CA GLY A 169 11.56 -4.63 -4.21
C GLY A 169 12.96 -4.03 -4.13
N PHE A 170 13.55 -3.91 -2.93
CA PHE A 170 14.89 -3.35 -2.74
C PHE A 170 16.01 -4.37 -2.90
N ILE A 171 15.74 -5.55 -3.47
CA ILE A 171 16.72 -6.64 -3.50
C ILE A 171 17.96 -6.28 -4.32
N ASP A 172 17.77 -5.65 -5.48
CA ASP A 172 18.86 -5.24 -6.36
C ASP A 172 19.67 -4.09 -5.73
N ASP A 173 18.99 -3.18 -5.02
CA ASP A 173 19.62 -2.10 -4.26
C ASP A 173 20.50 -2.65 -3.13
N VAL A 174 20.01 -3.66 -2.39
CA VAL A 174 20.77 -4.32 -1.33
C VAL A 174 21.99 -5.04 -1.90
N GLU A 175 21.84 -5.78 -2.99
CA GLU A 175 22.97 -6.46 -3.66
C GLU A 175 24.03 -5.45 -4.13
N ARG A 176 23.61 -4.31 -4.70
CA ARG A 176 24.52 -3.23 -5.09
C ARG A 176 25.32 -2.69 -3.90
N ILE A 177 24.68 -2.39 -2.78
CA ILE A 177 25.36 -1.89 -1.57
C ILE A 177 26.36 -2.94 -1.03
N LEU A 178 25.99 -4.22 -1.07
CA LEU A 178 26.88 -5.32 -0.66
C LEU A 178 28.12 -5.45 -1.55
N GLN A 179 28.02 -5.11 -2.85
CA GLN A 179 29.14 -5.12 -3.80
C GLN A 179 30.05 -3.90 -3.64
N GLU A 180 29.50 -2.74 -3.31
CA GLU A 180 30.26 -1.49 -3.14
C GLU A 180 30.94 -1.37 -1.77
N THR A 181 30.67 -2.30 -0.84
CA THR A 181 31.28 -2.33 0.50
C THR A 181 32.47 -3.28 0.58
N PRO A 182 33.45 -3.05 1.49
CA PRO A 182 34.67 -3.87 1.57
C PRO A 182 34.38 -5.36 1.78
N GLU A 183 35.10 -6.24 1.09
CA GLU A 183 34.95 -7.71 1.23
C GLU A 183 35.37 -8.22 2.62
N SER A 184 36.26 -7.51 3.31
CA SER A 184 36.75 -7.87 4.65
C SER A 184 35.79 -7.54 5.79
N ARG A 185 34.61 -6.98 5.49
CA ARG A 185 33.61 -6.62 6.49
C ARG A 185 32.96 -7.88 7.08
N GLN A 186 32.52 -7.77 8.33
CA GLN A 186 31.58 -8.72 8.94
C GLN A 186 30.16 -8.41 8.47
N THR A 187 29.40 -9.43 8.07
CA THR A 187 28.00 -9.28 7.65
C THR A 187 27.05 -10.03 8.58
N ALA A 188 26.02 -9.35 9.05
CA ALA A 188 24.93 -9.95 9.83
C ALA A 188 23.60 -9.79 9.09
N LEU A 189 22.89 -10.89 8.86
CA LEU A 189 21.58 -10.89 8.21
C LEU A 189 20.52 -11.33 9.20
N PHE A 190 19.53 -10.48 9.44
CA PHE A 190 18.39 -10.77 10.28
C PHE A 190 17.10 -10.79 9.45
N SER A 191 16.34 -11.88 9.56
CA SER A 191 15.10 -12.06 8.80
C SER A 191 14.10 -12.90 9.58
N ALA A 192 12.80 -12.66 9.42
CA ALA A 192 11.78 -13.53 10.02
C ALA A 192 11.62 -14.81 9.17
N THR A 193 11.67 -14.66 7.85
CA THR A 193 11.52 -15.72 6.86
C THR A 193 12.76 -15.87 5.99
N MET A 194 12.92 -17.03 5.32
CA MET A 194 14.05 -17.30 4.42
C MET A 194 13.59 -17.69 3.00
N PRO A 195 12.99 -16.76 2.23
CA PRO A 195 12.71 -16.96 0.80
C PRO A 195 13.99 -17.27 0.01
N SER A 196 13.84 -17.84 -1.19
CA SER A 196 14.97 -18.23 -2.04
C SER A 196 15.91 -17.06 -2.35
N ALA A 197 15.38 -15.85 -2.56
CA ALA A 197 16.17 -14.65 -2.80
C ALA A 197 17.04 -14.26 -1.58
N ILE A 198 16.48 -14.31 -0.37
CA ILE A 198 17.23 -14.03 0.87
C ILE A 198 18.29 -15.11 1.11
N ARG A 199 17.96 -16.38 0.86
CA ARG A 199 18.92 -17.48 0.94
C ARG A 199 20.07 -17.31 -0.06
N ARG A 200 19.78 -16.79 -1.26
CA ARG A 200 20.82 -16.46 -2.26
C ARG A 200 21.75 -15.38 -1.72
N ILE A 201 21.21 -14.28 -1.20
CA ILE A 201 22.02 -13.21 -0.59
C ILE A 201 22.90 -13.76 0.53
N ALA A 202 22.32 -14.56 1.44
CA ALA A 202 23.06 -15.18 2.53
C ALA A 202 24.24 -16.01 2.00
N ASN A 203 24.01 -16.89 1.03
CA ASN A 203 25.04 -17.76 0.48
C ASN A 203 26.12 -17.03 -0.34
N THR A 204 25.78 -15.90 -0.95
CA THR A 204 26.68 -15.13 -1.82
C THR A 204 27.54 -14.14 -1.05
N TYR A 205 26.98 -13.48 -0.03
CA TYR A 205 27.63 -12.34 0.61
C TYR A 205 28.04 -12.57 2.07
N LEU A 206 27.63 -13.67 2.71
CA LEU A 206 28.11 -14.02 4.05
C LEU A 206 29.19 -15.09 3.97
N ASN A 207 30.22 -14.94 4.80
CA ASN A 207 31.35 -15.87 4.88
C ASN A 207 31.18 -16.87 6.03
N GLN A 208 30.85 -18.12 5.70
CA GLN A 208 30.63 -19.21 6.66
C GLN A 208 29.77 -18.80 7.87
N PRO A 209 28.56 -18.24 7.65
CA PRO A 209 27.79 -17.63 8.71
C PRO A 209 27.34 -18.63 9.77
N LYS A 210 27.32 -18.18 11.02
CA LYS A 210 26.63 -18.91 12.09
C LYS A 210 25.13 -18.72 11.94
N GLU A 211 24.44 -19.81 11.61
CA GLU A 211 22.98 -19.83 11.54
C GLU A 211 22.40 -19.97 12.95
N VAL A 212 21.63 -18.96 13.35
CA VAL A 212 20.90 -18.94 14.61
C VAL A 212 19.42 -18.84 14.29
N THR A 213 18.71 -19.94 14.52
CA THR A 213 17.25 -19.98 14.36
C THR A 213 16.61 -20.00 15.73
N VAL A 214 15.98 -18.89 16.11
CA VAL A 214 15.13 -18.85 17.29
C VAL A 214 13.73 -19.24 16.83
N ALA A 215 13.31 -20.44 17.21
CA ALA A 215 11.94 -20.87 16.96
C ALA A 215 10.99 -19.80 17.52
N ALA A 216 10.03 -19.38 16.70
CA ALA A 216 8.96 -18.52 17.16
C ALA A 216 8.33 -19.19 18.39
N LYS A 217 8.52 -18.61 19.58
CA LYS A 217 7.59 -18.87 20.67
C LYS A 217 6.24 -18.50 20.08
N THR A 218 5.34 -19.46 19.98
CA THR A 218 4.04 -19.38 19.31
C THR A 218 3.08 -18.33 19.89
N GLY A 219 3.57 -17.41 20.72
CA GLY A 219 2.78 -16.64 21.67
C GLY A 219 3.07 -15.15 21.74
N THR A 220 3.69 -14.51 20.74
CA THR A 220 3.70 -13.02 20.71
C THR A 220 2.28 -12.44 20.62
N ASN A 221 1.31 -13.24 20.18
CA ASN A 221 -0.12 -12.90 20.15
C ASN A 221 -0.91 -13.46 21.35
N GLU A 222 -0.31 -14.12 22.34
CA GLU A 222 -1.07 -14.63 23.50
C GLU A 222 -1.79 -13.50 24.25
N ASN A 223 -1.18 -12.32 24.29
CA ASN A 223 -1.78 -11.13 24.89
C ASN A 223 -2.70 -10.35 23.94
N ILE A 224 -2.87 -10.79 22.69
CA ILE A 224 -3.75 -10.13 21.71
C ILE A 224 -5.02 -10.95 21.56
N ARG A 225 -6.14 -10.42 22.05
CA ARG A 225 -7.46 -11.00 21.81
C ARG A 225 -7.89 -10.69 20.38
N GLN A 226 -8.08 -11.74 19.59
CA GLN A 226 -8.41 -11.63 18.17
C GLN A 226 -9.88 -11.96 17.93
N ARG A 227 -10.58 -11.04 17.26
CA ARG A 227 -11.99 -11.18 16.91
C ARG A 227 -12.22 -10.84 15.45
N TYR A 228 -13.19 -11.47 14.80
CA TYR A 228 -13.61 -11.12 13.45
C TYR A 228 -15.09 -10.78 13.40
N TRP A 229 -15.45 -9.77 12.62
CA TRP A 229 -16.84 -9.46 12.31
C TRP A 229 -17.14 -9.85 10.85
N LEU A 230 -18.22 -10.61 10.66
CA LEU A 230 -18.71 -10.97 9.34
C LEU A 230 -19.55 -9.81 8.79
N VAL A 231 -19.05 -9.17 7.74
CA VAL A 231 -19.71 -8.04 7.08
C VAL A 231 -20.91 -8.55 6.26
N SER A 232 -22.10 -8.51 6.84
CA SER A 232 -23.35 -8.90 6.18
C SER A 232 -24.46 -7.90 6.47
N GLY A 233 -25.13 -7.38 5.43
CA GLY A 233 -26.28 -6.47 5.54
C GLY A 233 -25.96 -5.05 6.02
N MET A 234 -25.00 -4.87 6.93
CA MET A 234 -24.58 -3.58 7.47
C MET A 234 -23.32 -3.05 6.78
N HIS A 235 -23.25 -1.75 6.56
CA HIS A 235 -22.04 -1.10 6.06
C HIS A 235 -20.93 -1.14 7.11
N LYS A 236 -19.69 -1.41 6.67
CA LYS A 236 -18.50 -1.50 7.55
C LYS A 236 -18.30 -0.27 8.43
N LEU A 237 -18.63 0.92 7.92
CA LEU A 237 -18.50 2.17 8.66
C LEU A 237 -19.43 2.25 9.87
N ASP A 238 -20.67 1.80 9.73
CA ASP A 238 -21.64 1.81 10.84
C ASP A 238 -21.30 0.76 11.90
N ALA A 239 -20.75 -0.38 11.46
CA ALA A 239 -20.20 -1.38 12.37
C ALA A 239 -19.00 -0.83 13.15
N LEU A 240 -18.08 -0.15 12.45
CA LEU A 240 -16.91 0.47 13.06
C LEU A 240 -17.30 1.52 14.10
N THR A 241 -18.25 2.41 13.80
CA THR A 241 -18.66 3.46 14.76
C THR A 241 -19.30 2.87 16.01
N ARG A 242 -20.08 1.79 15.89
CA ARG A 242 -20.62 1.08 17.07
C ARG A 242 -19.52 0.47 17.94
N ILE A 243 -18.50 -0.11 17.32
CA ILE A 243 -17.33 -0.64 18.03
C ILE A 243 -16.61 0.49 18.76
N LEU A 244 -16.34 1.60 18.07
CA LEU A 244 -15.66 2.78 18.65
C LEU A 244 -16.41 3.40 19.82
N GLU A 245 -17.74 3.33 19.83
CA GLU A 245 -18.55 3.88 20.92
C GLU A 245 -18.71 2.94 22.11
N ALA A 246 -18.75 1.63 21.87
CA ALA A 246 -18.98 0.63 22.90
C ALA A 246 -17.69 0.14 23.58
N GLU A 247 -16.57 0.11 22.85
CA GLU A 247 -15.29 -0.35 23.39
C GLU A 247 -14.47 0.84 23.90
N ASN A 248 -13.91 0.71 25.11
CA ASN A 248 -12.94 1.65 25.62
C ASN A 248 -11.57 1.31 25.02
N PHE A 249 -10.97 2.27 24.33
CA PHE A 249 -9.63 2.16 23.78
C PHE A 249 -8.81 3.40 24.12
N ASP A 250 -7.50 3.22 24.20
CA ASP A 250 -6.55 4.30 24.44
C ASP A 250 -6.10 4.92 23.10
N GLY A 251 -5.31 4.19 22.30
CA GLY A 251 -5.10 4.46 20.88
C GLY A 251 -5.58 3.32 20.00
N MET A 252 -6.06 3.64 18.79
CA MET A 252 -6.49 2.67 17.78
C MET A 252 -5.82 2.92 16.43
N ILE A 253 -5.40 1.85 15.76
CA ILE A 253 -4.99 1.88 14.35
C ILE A 253 -5.96 1.10 13.48
N ILE A 254 -6.41 1.71 12.39
CA ILE A 254 -7.36 1.13 11.45
C ILE A 254 -6.68 0.93 10.10
N PHE A 255 -6.54 -0.31 9.66
CA PHE A 255 -5.92 -0.65 8.39
C PHE A 255 -6.94 -0.67 7.25
N SER A 256 -6.70 0.15 6.24
CA SER A 256 -7.44 0.22 4.98
C SER A 256 -6.54 -0.15 3.80
N ARG A 257 -7.13 -0.70 2.74
CA ARG A 257 -6.35 -1.23 1.60
C ARG A 257 -5.75 -0.13 0.72
N THR A 258 -6.47 0.98 0.51
CA THR A 258 -6.10 2.01 -0.47
C THR A 258 -5.82 3.35 0.19
N LYS A 259 -4.98 4.18 -0.46
CA LYS A 259 -4.66 5.53 0.03
C LYS A 259 -5.92 6.40 0.13
N LEU A 260 -6.72 6.46 -0.93
CA LEU A 260 -8.01 7.14 -0.93
C LEU A 260 -8.93 6.62 0.18
N GLY A 261 -8.97 5.30 0.38
CA GLY A 261 -9.75 4.67 1.44
C GLY A 261 -9.32 5.10 2.86
N THR A 262 -8.03 5.37 3.09
CA THR A 262 -7.58 5.91 4.39
C THR A 262 -8.11 7.32 4.65
N GLU A 263 -8.07 8.19 3.63
CA GLU A 263 -8.51 9.58 3.74
C GLU A 263 -10.02 9.68 3.88
N GLU A 264 -10.77 8.99 3.03
CA GLU A 264 -12.23 8.96 3.14
C GLU A 264 -12.70 8.43 4.49
N LEU A 265 -12.07 7.36 5.00
CA LEU A 265 -12.44 6.78 6.27
C LEU A 265 -12.11 7.73 7.43
N ALA A 266 -10.93 8.36 7.42
CA ALA A 266 -10.56 9.35 8.43
C ALA A 266 -11.52 10.56 8.42
N GLN A 267 -11.85 11.10 7.25
CA GLN A 267 -12.82 12.20 7.12
C GLN A 267 -14.22 11.80 7.62
N LYS A 268 -14.69 10.60 7.26
CA LYS A 268 -15.97 10.06 7.72
C LYS A 268 -16.01 9.85 9.25
N LEU A 269 -14.89 9.49 9.86
CA LEU A 269 -14.76 9.38 11.32
C LEU A 269 -14.73 10.75 12.00
N GLN A 270 -13.97 11.70 11.46
CA GLN A 270 -13.93 13.09 11.94
C GLN A 270 -15.32 13.76 11.89
N ALA A 271 -16.06 13.58 10.79
CA ALA A 271 -17.42 14.09 10.66
C ALA A 271 -18.40 13.51 11.68
N ARG A 272 -18.06 12.38 12.32
CA ARG A 272 -18.83 11.73 13.39
C ARG A 272 -18.30 12.08 14.79
N GLY A 273 -17.35 13.00 14.90
CA GLY A 273 -16.80 13.48 16.17
C GLY A 273 -15.62 12.68 16.71
N PHE A 274 -15.04 11.75 15.95
CA PHE A 274 -13.85 11.02 16.38
C PHE A 274 -12.57 11.78 16.02
N SER A 275 -11.61 11.81 16.95
CA SER A 275 -10.27 12.35 16.67
C SER A 275 -9.45 11.34 15.86
N ALA A 276 -9.62 11.39 14.54
CA ALA A 276 -9.00 10.48 13.58
C ALA A 276 -8.10 11.21 12.59
N ALA A 277 -7.02 10.57 12.14
CA ALA A 277 -6.18 11.08 11.05
C ALA A 277 -5.75 9.94 10.11
N ALA A 278 -5.55 10.26 8.83
CA ALA A 278 -5.02 9.31 7.85
C ALA A 278 -3.48 9.31 7.83
N ILE A 279 -2.88 8.15 7.53
CA ILE A 279 -1.45 7.97 7.24
C ILE A 279 -1.29 7.05 6.02
N ASN A 280 -0.85 7.61 4.91
CA ASN A 280 -0.68 6.87 3.65
C ASN A 280 0.58 7.33 2.91
N GLY A 281 0.86 6.73 1.75
CA GLY A 281 2.08 6.98 0.99
C GLY A 281 2.16 8.35 0.29
N ASP A 282 1.06 9.11 0.23
CA ASP A 282 1.02 10.45 -0.38
C ASP A 282 1.26 11.56 0.65
N ILE A 283 1.17 11.24 1.95
CA ILE A 283 1.44 12.19 3.04
C ILE A 283 2.92 12.53 3.08
N GLN A 284 3.22 13.83 3.07
CA GLN A 284 4.58 14.33 3.21
C GLN A 284 5.20 13.89 4.53
N GLN A 285 6.50 13.58 4.53
CA GLN A 285 7.20 13.03 5.70
C GLN A 285 7.04 13.88 6.96
N ALA A 286 7.20 15.21 6.85
CA ALA A 286 7.06 16.11 8.00
C ALA A 286 5.64 16.10 8.58
N GLN A 287 4.62 15.95 7.74
CA GLN A 287 3.23 15.80 8.18
C GLN A 287 3.02 14.43 8.83
N ARG A 288 3.60 13.37 8.25
CA ARG A 288 3.55 12.02 8.80
C ARG A 288 4.12 11.93 10.21
N GLU A 289 5.31 12.49 10.43
CA GLU A 289 5.95 12.57 11.75
C GLU A 289 5.09 13.33 12.76
N ARG A 290 4.49 14.46 12.35
CA ARG A 290 3.55 15.20 13.20
C ARG A 290 2.31 14.40 13.56
N THR A 291 1.69 13.69 12.60
CA THR A 291 0.50 12.86 12.87
C THR A 291 0.82 11.73 13.83
N VAL A 292 1.97 11.06 13.67
CA VAL A 292 2.41 10.03 14.61
C VAL A 292 2.67 10.62 16.00
N GLN A 293 3.29 11.80 16.07
CA GLN A 293 3.51 12.48 17.36
C GLN A 293 2.17 12.87 18.02
N MET A 294 1.19 13.35 17.25
CA MET A 294 -0.14 13.65 17.78
C MET A 294 -0.83 12.40 18.35
N LEU A 295 -0.60 11.22 17.77
CA LEU A 295 -1.11 9.95 18.32
C LEU A 295 -0.40 9.59 19.62
N LYS A 296 0.93 9.76 19.67
CA LYS A 296 1.74 9.52 20.89
C LYS A 296 1.33 10.45 22.04
N ASP A 297 1.10 11.73 21.74
CA ASP A 297 0.72 12.77 22.70
C ASP A 297 -0.76 12.71 23.12
N GLY A 298 -1.55 11.85 22.46
CA GLY A 298 -2.98 11.71 22.72
C GLY A 298 -3.89 12.82 22.18
N LYS A 299 -3.41 13.60 21.21
CA LYS A 299 -4.22 14.60 20.49
C LYS A 299 -5.14 13.97 19.45
N ILE A 300 -4.72 12.83 18.89
CA ILE A 300 -5.56 11.96 18.09
C ILE A 300 -5.62 10.58 18.75
N ASP A 301 -6.76 9.91 18.64
CA ASP A 301 -6.97 8.58 19.22
C ASP A 301 -7.02 7.50 18.14
N ILE A 302 -7.32 7.88 16.89
CA ILE A 302 -7.48 6.94 15.78
C ILE A 302 -6.55 7.29 14.62
N LEU A 303 -5.76 6.31 14.18
CA LEU A 303 -4.91 6.43 12.99
C LEU A 303 -5.40 5.48 11.90
N VAL A 304 -5.80 6.01 10.75
CA VAL A 304 -6.22 5.20 9.59
C VAL A 304 -5.04 5.04 8.64
N ALA A 305 -4.57 3.83 8.43
CA ALA A 305 -3.31 3.56 7.75
C ALA A 305 -3.40 2.55 6.60
N THR A 306 -2.50 2.65 5.62
CA THR A 306 -2.16 1.52 4.75
C THR A 306 -1.03 0.69 5.34
N ASP A 307 -0.84 -0.54 4.87
CA ASP A 307 0.25 -1.42 5.30
C ASP A 307 1.62 -0.74 5.23
N VAL A 308 1.91 -0.11 4.08
CA VAL A 308 3.20 0.55 3.85
C VAL A 308 3.41 1.70 4.83
N ALA A 309 2.36 2.48 5.10
CA ALA A 309 2.47 3.69 5.90
C ALA A 309 2.50 3.42 7.42
N ALA A 310 2.08 2.24 7.87
CA ALA A 310 2.12 1.85 9.29
C ALA A 310 3.22 0.83 9.63
N ARG A 311 4.01 0.37 8.64
CA ARG A 311 5.24 -0.36 8.91
C ARG A 311 6.21 0.49 9.71
N GLY A 312 6.90 -0.17 10.64
CA GLY A 312 7.77 0.51 11.60
C GLY A 312 7.07 1.53 12.51
N LEU A 313 5.73 1.65 12.51
CA LEU A 313 5.05 2.49 13.49
C LEU A 313 5.24 1.87 14.89
N ASP A 314 5.81 2.62 15.82
CA ASP A 314 5.96 2.25 17.22
C ASP A 314 5.31 3.29 18.11
N VAL A 315 4.12 2.94 18.60
CA VAL A 315 3.31 3.75 19.48
C VAL A 315 2.73 2.81 20.53
N GLU A 316 3.23 2.95 21.75
CA GLU A 316 2.88 2.11 22.88
C GLU A 316 1.40 2.18 23.28
N ARG A 317 0.77 3.35 23.07
CA ARG A 317 -0.63 3.66 23.37
C ARG A 317 -1.63 2.86 22.53
N ILE A 318 -1.20 2.22 21.44
CA ILE A 318 -2.10 1.46 20.56
C ILE A 318 -2.60 0.22 21.30
N SER A 319 -3.83 0.30 21.79
CA SER A 319 -4.55 -0.76 22.47
C SER A 319 -5.37 -1.61 21.50
N HIS A 320 -5.86 -0.99 20.41
CA HIS A 320 -6.73 -1.66 19.44
C HIS A 320 -6.19 -1.57 18.01
N VAL A 321 -6.31 -2.67 17.28
CA VAL A 321 -6.03 -2.75 15.85
C VAL A 321 -7.30 -3.20 15.13
N VAL A 322 -7.79 -2.40 14.18
CA VAL A 322 -8.92 -2.78 13.33
C VAL A 322 -8.44 -2.99 11.91
N ASN A 323 -8.59 -4.20 11.39
CA ASN A 323 -8.44 -4.50 9.98
C ASN A 323 -9.76 -4.21 9.27
N TYR A 324 -9.98 -2.94 8.89
CA TYR A 324 -11.19 -2.52 8.17
C TYR A 324 -11.30 -3.24 6.83
N ASP A 325 -10.16 -3.42 6.15
CA ASP A 325 -10.02 -4.33 5.02
C ASP A 325 -9.10 -5.50 5.38
N VAL A 326 -9.54 -6.73 5.06
CA VAL A 326 -8.72 -7.93 5.24
C VAL A 326 -7.40 -7.78 4.45
N PRO A 327 -6.25 -8.12 5.07
CA PRO A 327 -4.97 -8.17 4.36
C PRO A 327 -4.97 -9.24 3.27
N HIS A 328 -4.06 -9.10 2.32
CA HIS A 328 -3.95 -10.03 1.18
C HIS A 328 -3.35 -11.39 1.58
N ASP A 329 -2.59 -11.43 2.67
CA ASP A 329 -1.87 -12.62 3.13
C ASP A 329 -1.80 -12.68 4.68
N PRO A 330 -1.55 -13.87 5.27
CA PRO A 330 -1.48 -14.05 6.72
C PRO A 330 -0.30 -13.37 7.42
N GLU A 331 0.81 -13.13 6.71
CA GLU A 331 2.00 -12.50 7.30
C GLU A 331 1.73 -11.01 7.54
N SER A 332 1.14 -10.33 6.54
CA SER A 332 0.64 -8.97 6.66
C SER A 332 -0.32 -8.83 7.84
N TYR A 333 -1.24 -9.78 8.05
CA TYR A 333 -2.12 -9.78 9.23
C TYR A 333 -1.34 -9.75 10.55
N THR A 334 -0.33 -10.63 10.68
CA THR A 334 0.51 -10.71 11.88
C THR A 334 1.26 -9.39 12.14
N HIS A 335 1.77 -8.75 11.08
CA HIS A 335 2.44 -7.45 11.19
C HIS A 335 1.52 -6.29 11.59
N ARG A 336 0.26 -6.35 11.16
CA ARG A 336 -0.78 -5.36 11.53
C ARG A 336 -1.18 -5.50 12.99
N ILE A 337 -1.49 -6.71 13.45
CA ILE A 337 -1.91 -6.91 14.85
C ILE A 337 -0.75 -6.73 15.83
N GLY A 338 0.49 -6.96 15.41
CA GLY A 338 1.69 -6.63 16.18
C GLY A 338 1.92 -5.12 16.41
N ARG A 339 0.97 -4.25 16.02
CA ARG A 339 0.93 -2.84 16.44
C ARG A 339 0.30 -2.64 17.83
N THR A 340 -0.47 -3.62 18.33
CA THR A 340 -0.97 -3.66 19.71
C THR A 340 -0.27 -4.75 20.52
N GLY A 341 -0.58 -4.86 21.81
CA GLY A 341 -0.05 -5.91 22.70
C GLY A 341 1.46 -5.82 22.96
N ARG A 342 2.03 -4.62 22.81
CA ARG A 342 3.47 -4.37 22.99
C ARG A 342 3.84 -4.25 24.47
N ALA A 343 5.11 -4.52 24.79
CA ALA A 343 5.67 -4.41 26.15
C ALA A 343 4.87 -5.20 27.22
N GLY A 344 4.31 -6.36 26.85
CA GLY A 344 3.55 -7.21 27.77
C GLY A 344 2.10 -6.77 28.04
N ARG A 345 1.63 -5.67 27.44
CA ARG A 345 0.23 -5.23 27.56
C ARG A 345 -0.72 -6.16 26.78
N SER A 346 -1.98 -6.18 27.19
CA SER A 346 -3.04 -6.79 26.40
C SER A 346 -3.42 -5.91 25.20
N GLY A 347 -3.74 -6.54 24.07
CA GLY A 347 -4.21 -5.86 22.87
C GLY A 347 -5.50 -6.47 22.32
N GLU A 348 -6.26 -5.68 21.59
CA GLU A 348 -7.46 -6.14 20.87
C GLU A 348 -7.25 -6.00 19.37
N ALA A 349 -7.54 -7.05 18.62
CA ALA A 349 -7.44 -7.08 17.16
C ALA A 349 -8.79 -7.49 16.56
N ILE A 350 -9.39 -6.59 15.78
CA ILE A 350 -10.69 -6.79 15.15
C ILE A 350 -10.51 -6.89 13.64
N LEU A 351 -11.05 -7.95 13.03
CA LEU A 351 -10.93 -8.22 11.60
C LEU A 351 -12.29 -8.16 10.91
N PHE A 352 -12.46 -7.28 9.93
CA PHE A 352 -13.67 -7.27 9.10
C PHE A 352 -13.49 -8.22 7.91
N ILE A 353 -14.37 -9.22 7.81
CA ILE A 353 -14.36 -10.25 6.77
C ILE A 353 -15.69 -10.22 6.03
N THR A 354 -15.66 -10.12 4.70
CA THR A 354 -16.87 -10.36 3.89
C THR A 354 -17.09 -11.87 3.71
N PRO A 355 -18.32 -12.33 3.39
CA PRO A 355 -18.59 -13.76 3.13
C PRO A 355 -17.67 -14.39 2.07
N ARG A 356 -17.23 -13.61 1.07
CA ARG A 356 -16.31 -14.06 0.01
C ARG A 356 -14.88 -14.23 0.50
N GLU A 357 -14.48 -13.52 1.56
CA GLU A 357 -13.13 -13.53 2.13
C GLU A 357 -12.98 -14.57 3.25
N LYS A 358 -14.01 -15.37 3.54
CA LYS A 358 -13.99 -16.41 4.60
C LYS A 358 -12.88 -17.46 4.42
N GLY A 359 -12.41 -17.67 3.20
CA GLY A 359 -11.23 -18.51 2.92
C GLY A 359 -9.93 -17.94 3.50
N LEU A 360 -9.75 -16.61 3.44
CA LEU A 360 -8.58 -15.93 4.00
C LEU A 360 -8.56 -16.01 5.52
N LEU A 361 -9.73 -15.91 6.18
CA LEU A 361 -9.84 -16.12 7.64
C LEU A 361 -9.21 -17.45 8.07
N LYS A 362 -9.57 -18.56 7.39
CA LYS A 362 -8.99 -19.88 7.67
C LYS A 362 -7.49 -19.95 7.44
N MET A 363 -6.97 -19.23 6.44
CA MET A 363 -5.53 -19.15 6.21
C MET A 363 -4.81 -18.39 7.31
N ILE A 364 -5.42 -17.29 7.79
CA ILE A 364 -4.92 -16.50 8.92
C ILE A 364 -4.90 -17.36 10.19
N GLU A 365 -6.00 -18.02 10.54
CA GLU A 365 -6.08 -18.89 11.73
C GLU A 365 -5.03 -20.02 11.71
N ARG A 366 -4.76 -20.60 10.53
CA ARG A 366 -3.72 -21.62 10.38
C ARG A 366 -2.32 -21.04 10.58
N ALA A 367 -2.07 -19.83 10.09
CA ALA A 367 -0.78 -19.15 10.22
C ALA A 367 -0.52 -18.70 11.66
N THR A 368 -1.53 -18.13 12.33
CA THR A 368 -1.45 -17.70 13.73
C THR A 368 -1.56 -18.87 14.71
N ARG A 369 -2.03 -20.05 14.25
CA ARG A 369 -2.34 -21.23 15.06
C ARG A 369 -3.33 -20.93 16.20
N GLN A 370 -4.12 -19.88 16.05
CA GLN A 370 -5.12 -19.45 17.03
C GLN A 370 -6.46 -19.25 16.31
N PRO A 371 -7.56 -19.78 16.85
CA PRO A 371 -8.89 -19.47 16.32
C PRO A 371 -9.20 -17.99 16.56
N ILE A 372 -9.81 -17.33 15.58
CA ILE A 372 -10.25 -15.94 15.73
C ILE A 372 -11.72 -15.98 16.13
N GLY A 373 -12.05 -15.45 17.31
CA GLY A 373 -13.42 -15.46 17.83
C GLY A 373 -14.35 -14.60 16.98
N GLN A 374 -15.62 -14.94 16.86
CA GLN A 374 -16.58 -14.07 16.19
C GLN A 374 -16.93 -12.88 17.10
N LEU A 375 -16.91 -11.66 16.54
CA LEU A 375 -17.40 -10.45 17.17
C LEU A 375 -18.90 -10.32 16.92
N GLU A 376 -19.67 -10.27 18.00
CA GLU A 376 -21.04 -9.78 17.95
C GLU A 376 -21.02 -8.25 18.05
N LEU A 377 -21.65 -7.57 17.11
CA LEU A 377 -21.70 -6.12 17.15
C LEU A 377 -22.57 -5.65 18.32
N PRO A 378 -22.12 -4.62 19.05
CA PRO A 378 -22.96 -3.92 20.00
C PRO A 378 -24.29 -3.52 19.36
N THR A 379 -25.38 -3.82 20.05
CA THR A 379 -26.71 -3.39 19.62
C THR A 379 -26.83 -1.87 19.77
N ILE A 380 -27.75 -1.25 19.03
CA ILE A 380 -28.06 0.19 19.20
C ILE A 380 -28.39 0.50 20.67
N GLN A 381 -29.11 -0.41 21.34
CA GLN A 381 -29.44 -0.27 22.75
C GLN A 381 -28.18 -0.29 23.62
N ALA A 382 -27.28 -1.26 23.42
CA ALA A 382 -26.03 -1.34 24.18
C ALA A 382 -25.17 -0.07 24.01
N VAL A 383 -25.09 0.47 22.79
CA VAL A 383 -24.39 1.72 22.53
C VAL A 383 -25.05 2.89 23.25
N ASN A 384 -26.38 2.97 23.20
CA ASN A 384 -27.14 3.99 23.93
C ASN A 384 -26.94 3.89 25.45
N ASP A 385 -26.91 2.67 26.00
CA ASP A 385 -26.68 2.44 27.43
C ASP A 385 -25.28 2.93 27.85
N VAL A 386 -24.25 2.68 27.03
CA VAL A 386 -22.89 3.20 27.25
C VAL A 386 -22.86 4.73 27.18
N ARG A 387 -23.55 5.34 26.20
CA ARG A 387 -23.64 6.81 26.10
C ARG A 387 -24.33 7.42 27.32
N ILE A 388 -25.42 6.81 27.79
CA ILE A 388 -26.13 7.25 29.00
C ILE A 388 -25.23 7.10 30.23
N ALA A 389 -24.49 6.00 30.36
CA ALA A 389 -23.58 5.77 31.47
C ALA A 389 -22.46 6.82 31.49
N ARG A 390 -21.83 7.10 30.35
CA ARG A 390 -20.80 8.14 30.22
C ARG A 390 -21.34 9.53 30.56
N PHE A 391 -22.54 9.86 30.09
CA PHE A 391 -23.19 11.14 30.41
C PHE A 391 -23.47 11.28 31.91
N LYS A 392 -23.98 10.23 32.56
CA LYS A 392 -24.17 10.21 34.03
C LYS A 392 -22.84 10.35 34.78
N GLN A 393 -21.77 9.72 34.30
CA GLN A 393 -20.45 9.84 34.90
C GLN A 393 -19.93 11.27 34.81
N GLN A 394 -20.03 11.93 33.64
CA GLN A 394 -19.64 13.33 33.49
C GLN A 394 -20.39 14.26 34.45
N ILE A 395 -21.70 14.05 34.64
CA ILE A 395 -22.48 14.78 35.64
C ILE A 395 -21.91 14.51 37.04
N THR A 396 -21.62 13.25 37.36
CA THR A 396 -21.07 12.86 38.67
C THR A 396 -19.71 13.51 38.94
N ASP A 397 -18.83 13.54 37.94
CA ASP A 397 -17.49 14.13 38.04
C ASP A 397 -17.60 15.65 38.23
N THR A 398 -18.46 16.32 37.44
CA THR A 398 -18.72 17.77 37.57
C THR A 398 -19.32 18.13 38.93
N LEU A 399 -20.21 17.30 39.47
CA LEU A 399 -20.75 17.48 40.81
C LEU A 399 -19.67 17.34 41.90
N ALA A 400 -18.66 16.51 41.66
CA ALA A 400 -17.55 16.30 42.60
C ALA A 400 -16.50 17.43 42.56
N GLU A 401 -16.34 18.12 41.42
CA GLU A 401 -15.41 19.26 41.27
C GLU A 401 -15.82 20.50 42.09
N GLY A 402 -17.11 20.64 42.43
CA GLY A 402 -17.64 21.75 43.23
C GLY A 402 -17.76 23.07 42.45
N GLY A 403 -17.97 24.19 43.15
CA GLY A 403 -18.10 25.52 42.51
C GLY A 403 -19.44 25.75 41.80
N LEU A 404 -20.48 25.01 42.21
CA LEU A 404 -21.79 25.03 41.58
C LEU A 404 -22.74 26.08 42.18
N GLU A 405 -22.33 26.77 43.25
CA GLU A 405 -23.20 27.65 44.04
C GLU A 405 -23.77 28.81 43.21
N GLN A 406 -22.95 29.38 42.32
CA GLN A 406 -23.37 30.46 41.42
C GLN A 406 -24.39 29.96 40.39
N PHE A 407 -24.22 28.74 39.87
CA PHE A 407 -25.15 28.14 38.93
C PHE A 407 -26.45 27.70 39.60
N GLN A 408 -26.38 27.22 40.85
CA GLN A 408 -27.54 26.88 41.66
C GLN A 408 -28.43 28.11 41.89
N SER A 409 -27.84 29.24 42.31
CA SER A 409 -28.58 30.50 42.51
C SER A 409 -29.28 30.94 41.22
N LEU A 410 -28.61 30.87 40.06
CA LEU A 410 -29.22 31.24 38.78
C LEU A 410 -30.37 30.32 38.38
N ILE A 411 -30.27 29.02 38.67
CA ILE A 411 -31.35 28.05 38.39
C ILE A 411 -32.54 28.30 39.34
N GLU A 412 -32.29 28.57 40.62
CA GLU A 412 -33.32 28.90 41.60
C GLU A 412 -34.07 30.20 41.23
N ASP A 413 -33.35 31.24 40.82
CA ASP A 413 -33.94 32.50 40.37
C ASP A 413 -34.84 32.27 39.14
N TYR A 414 -34.37 31.48 38.16
CA TYR A 414 -35.15 31.13 36.97
C TYR A 414 -36.39 30.28 37.30
N GLU A 415 -36.25 29.30 38.20
CA GLU A 415 -37.37 28.48 38.68
C GLU A 415 -38.45 29.34 39.34
N GLN A 416 -38.07 30.34 40.14
CA GLN A 416 -39.01 31.26 40.79
C GLN A 416 -39.67 32.24 39.81
N GLU A 417 -38.89 32.83 38.90
CA GLU A 417 -39.38 33.84 37.96
C GLU A 417 -40.34 33.24 36.91
N TYR A 418 -40.02 32.05 36.39
CA TYR A 418 -40.77 31.43 35.30
C TYR A 418 -41.68 30.29 35.75
N ASN A 419 -41.63 29.89 37.03
CA ASN A 419 -42.41 28.78 37.61
C ASN A 419 -42.24 27.47 36.83
N VAL A 420 -40.99 27.15 36.47
CA VAL A 420 -40.60 25.93 35.74
C VAL A 420 -39.79 25.03 36.68
N PRO A 421 -40.13 23.74 36.83
CA PRO A 421 -39.40 22.85 37.73
C PRO A 421 -37.91 22.74 37.39
N ALA A 422 -37.04 22.69 38.40
CA ALA A 422 -35.59 22.50 38.23
C ALA A 422 -35.21 21.31 37.32
N LEU A 423 -36.02 20.25 37.29
CA LEU A 423 -35.82 19.10 36.41
C LEU A 423 -35.95 19.47 34.92
N GLU A 424 -36.91 20.31 34.55
CA GLU A 424 -37.10 20.77 33.17
C GLU A 424 -35.99 21.72 32.75
N ILE A 425 -35.56 22.59 33.66
CA ILE A 425 -34.41 23.49 33.46
C ILE A 425 -33.13 22.65 33.25
N ALA A 426 -32.89 21.65 34.10
CA ALA A 426 -31.75 20.74 33.96
C ALA A 426 -31.79 19.95 32.64
N ALA A 427 -32.98 19.50 32.20
CA ALA A 427 -33.14 18.84 30.91
C ALA A 427 -32.85 19.79 29.73
N ALA A 428 -33.27 21.06 29.81
CA ALA A 428 -32.98 22.08 28.81
C ALA A 428 -31.49 22.41 28.75
N LEU A 429 -30.83 22.60 29.90
CA LEU A 429 -29.39 22.83 30.00
C LEU A 429 -28.60 21.63 29.48
N ALA A 430 -29.01 20.40 29.80
CA ALA A 430 -28.40 19.18 29.28
C ALA A 430 -28.52 19.08 27.75
N LYS A 431 -29.65 19.53 27.18
CA LYS A 431 -29.84 19.61 25.73
C LYS A 431 -28.95 20.69 25.10
N LEU A 432 -28.88 21.88 25.72
CA LEU A 432 -28.02 22.99 25.26
C LEU A 432 -26.54 22.63 25.29
N ALA A 433 -26.06 22.00 26.36
CA ALA A 433 -24.66 21.60 26.52
C ALA A 433 -24.19 20.58 25.46
N ARG A 434 -25.10 19.75 24.93
CA ARG A 434 -24.78 18.76 23.88
C ARG A 434 -24.93 19.29 22.44
N GLY A 435 -25.55 20.45 22.25
CA GLY A 435 -25.84 21.00 20.92
C GLY A 435 -26.73 20.09 20.08
N ASP A 436 -26.51 20.06 18.76
CA ASP A 436 -27.34 19.31 17.80
C ASP A 436 -27.08 17.79 17.75
N VAL A 437 -26.18 17.25 18.60
CA VAL A 437 -25.83 15.82 18.57
C VAL A 437 -26.82 14.99 19.43
N PRO A 438 -27.60 14.06 18.85
CA PRO A 438 -28.56 13.25 19.61
C PRO A 438 -27.91 12.41 20.71
N LEU A 439 -28.58 12.24 21.85
CA LEU A 439 -28.07 11.38 22.95
C LEU A 439 -28.14 9.92 22.57
N LEU A 440 -29.25 9.55 21.95
CA LEU A 440 -29.56 8.20 21.56
C LEU A 440 -29.46 8.09 20.04
N LEU A 441 -28.93 6.96 19.58
CA LEU A 441 -29.02 6.54 18.19
C LEU A 441 -30.46 6.12 17.89
N ASP A 442 -31.06 6.70 16.85
CA ASP A 442 -32.42 6.39 16.43
C ASP A 442 -32.49 5.06 15.65
N LYS A 443 -33.55 4.29 15.89
CA LYS A 443 -33.82 3.02 15.17
C LYS A 443 -34.12 3.22 13.68
N LYS A 444 -34.38 4.45 13.21
CA LYS A 444 -34.87 4.73 11.86
C LYS A 444 -33.76 5.20 10.93
N GLN A 445 -33.01 4.23 10.42
CA GLN A 445 -32.51 4.23 9.04
C GLN A 445 -32.36 2.75 8.62
N LYS A 446 -33.50 2.08 8.45
CA LYS A 446 -33.57 1.02 7.45
C LYS A 446 -33.54 1.75 6.11
N THR A 447 -32.40 1.77 5.42
CA THR A 447 -32.44 1.89 3.96
C THR A 447 -33.27 0.70 3.47
N GLU A 448 -34.39 1.00 2.84
CA GLU A 448 -35.28 0.04 2.20
C GLU A 448 -34.48 -0.76 1.16
N TRP A 449 -34.04 -1.95 1.56
CA TRP A 449 -33.84 -3.06 0.66
C TRP A 449 -34.78 -4.14 1.16
N GLU A 450 -35.87 -4.34 0.42
CA GLU A 450 -36.88 -5.35 0.70
C GLU A 450 -36.22 -6.72 0.87
N GLU A 451 -36.16 -7.21 2.11
CA GLU A 451 -36.08 -8.63 2.38
C GLU A 451 -37.35 -9.28 1.82
N ARG A 452 -37.26 -9.89 0.64
CA ARG A 452 -38.27 -10.86 0.22
C ARG A 452 -38.36 -11.93 1.31
N PRO A 453 -39.54 -12.15 1.92
CA PRO A 453 -39.65 -13.09 3.02
C PRO A 453 -39.26 -14.50 2.55
N ALA A 454 -38.38 -15.12 3.32
CA ALA A 454 -38.08 -16.54 3.19
C ALA A 454 -39.40 -17.32 3.26
N ARG A 455 -39.71 -18.09 2.22
CA ARG A 455 -40.88 -18.97 2.19
C ARG A 455 -40.85 -19.87 3.43
N ALA A 456 -41.85 -19.68 4.27
CA ALA A 456 -42.14 -20.52 5.41
C ALA A 456 -42.35 -21.98 4.97
N THR A 457 -41.64 -22.87 5.67
CA THR A 457 -42.07 -24.20 6.12
C THR A 457 -43.26 -24.85 5.40
N ALA A 458 -42.97 -25.90 4.63
CA ALA A 458 -43.87 -27.05 4.51
C ALA A 458 -43.13 -28.28 5.06
N SER A 459 -43.55 -28.67 6.26
CA SER A 459 -43.26 -29.95 6.91
C SER A 459 -43.60 -31.11 5.98
N PHE A 460 -42.69 -32.05 5.76
CA PHE A 460 -43.06 -33.44 5.51
C PHE A 460 -42.02 -34.38 6.11
N ASP A 461 -42.59 -35.38 6.79
CA ASP A 461 -41.98 -36.34 7.71
C ASP A 461 -40.75 -37.09 7.18
N ARG A 462 -39.84 -37.32 8.12
CA ARG A 462 -38.81 -38.34 8.06
C ARG A 462 -39.46 -39.73 8.16
N PRO A 463 -38.94 -40.73 7.45
CA PRO A 463 -38.57 -41.94 8.17
C PRO A 463 -37.10 -42.31 7.94
N GLU A 464 -36.48 -42.77 9.02
CA GLU A 464 -35.16 -43.37 9.05
C GLU A 464 -35.08 -44.63 8.17
N ARG A 465 -33.98 -44.79 7.43
CA ARG A 465 -33.49 -46.14 7.10
C ARG A 465 -31.98 -46.17 6.88
N ALA A 466 -31.42 -47.26 7.38
CA ALA A 466 -30.02 -47.58 7.63
C ALA A 466 -29.11 -47.69 6.39
N ASP A 467 -27.82 -47.49 6.67
CA ASP A 467 -26.60 -48.05 6.08
C ASP A 467 -26.68 -48.73 4.70
N ARG A 468 -25.90 -48.18 3.75
CA ARG A 468 -25.12 -48.98 2.79
C ARG A 468 -23.91 -48.21 2.24
N PHE A 469 -22.74 -48.79 2.49
CA PHE A 469 -21.49 -48.57 1.78
C PHE A 469 -21.66 -48.70 0.25
N GLY A 470 -20.91 -47.89 -0.52
CA GLY A 470 -20.46 -48.26 -1.87
C GLY A 470 -20.59 -47.18 -2.97
N GLU A 471 -19.46 -46.93 -3.62
CA GLU A 471 -19.30 -46.51 -5.03
C GLU A 471 -19.53 -45.05 -5.47
N ARG A 472 -18.38 -44.37 -5.67
CA ARG A 472 -17.99 -43.58 -6.85
C ARG A 472 -19.05 -43.44 -7.95
N ALA A 473 -19.53 -42.21 -8.14
CA ALA A 473 -20.11 -41.77 -9.41
C ALA A 473 -19.60 -40.37 -9.77
N GLU A 474 -18.93 -40.29 -10.92
CA GLU A 474 -18.70 -39.06 -11.66
C GLU A 474 -20.03 -38.40 -11.98
N ARG A 475 -20.17 -37.10 -11.69
CA ARG A 475 -21.27 -36.31 -12.25
C ARG A 475 -20.79 -34.91 -12.61
N GLY A 476 -20.52 -34.72 -13.90
CA GLY A 476 -20.58 -33.40 -14.51
C GLY A 476 -22.05 -32.97 -14.55
N GLU A 477 -22.39 -31.92 -13.83
CA GLU A 477 -23.71 -31.29 -13.93
C GLU A 477 -23.60 -30.03 -14.79
N ARG A 478 -24.23 -30.14 -15.97
CA ARG A 478 -24.48 -29.11 -16.96
C ARG A 478 -25.59 -28.21 -16.38
N PHE A 479 -25.30 -26.93 -16.15
CA PHE A 479 -26.33 -25.96 -15.76
C PHE A 479 -27.43 -25.88 -16.84
N PRO A 480 -28.70 -25.66 -16.47
CA PRO A 480 -29.79 -25.52 -17.43
C PRO A 480 -29.60 -24.24 -18.27
N LYS A 481 -29.71 -24.37 -19.60
CA LYS A 481 -29.68 -23.24 -20.53
C LYS A 481 -30.80 -22.26 -20.20
N LYS A 482 -30.45 -20.99 -20.05
CA LYS A 482 -31.39 -19.88 -19.82
C LYS A 482 -32.23 -19.69 -21.09
N GLU A 483 -33.50 -20.12 -21.08
CA GLU A 483 -34.43 -19.85 -22.19
C GLU A 483 -34.76 -18.36 -22.24
N ARG A 484 -34.68 -17.79 -23.44
CA ARG A 484 -34.95 -16.37 -23.68
C ARG A 484 -36.46 -16.13 -23.76
N ILE A 485 -36.94 -15.13 -23.02
CA ILE A 485 -38.30 -14.61 -23.14
C ILE A 485 -38.19 -13.31 -23.96
N PRO A 486 -38.72 -13.24 -25.20
CA PRO A 486 -38.73 -12.01 -25.98
C PRO A 486 -39.50 -10.92 -25.23
N ARG A 487 -38.93 -9.71 -25.19
CA ARG A 487 -39.55 -8.52 -24.62
C ARG A 487 -39.32 -7.36 -25.58
N ASP A 488 -40.30 -6.46 -25.67
CA ASP A 488 -40.21 -5.28 -26.53
C ASP A 488 -39.17 -4.28 -26.00
N SER A 489 -38.43 -3.64 -26.91
CA SER A 489 -37.45 -2.60 -26.59
C SER A 489 -38.13 -1.30 -26.13
N GLU A 490 -37.43 -0.48 -25.34
CA GLU A 490 -37.92 0.85 -24.96
C GLU A 490 -38.10 1.78 -26.19
N PRO A 491 -39.00 2.79 -26.14
CA PRO A 491 -39.23 3.71 -27.27
C PRO A 491 -37.94 4.43 -27.70
N GLY A 492 -37.57 4.33 -28.99
CA GLY A 492 -36.32 4.89 -29.55
C GLY A 492 -35.10 3.97 -29.43
N MET A 493 -35.28 2.75 -28.93
CA MET A 493 -34.25 1.72 -28.88
C MET A 493 -34.65 0.51 -29.73
N ARG A 494 -33.66 -0.16 -30.30
CA ARG A 494 -33.79 -1.43 -31.00
C ARG A 494 -32.85 -2.45 -30.38
N THR A 495 -33.33 -3.69 -30.28
CA THR A 495 -32.53 -4.79 -29.76
C THR A 495 -31.59 -5.36 -30.82
N TYR A 496 -30.31 -5.48 -30.47
CA TYR A 496 -29.24 -6.04 -31.28
C TYR A 496 -28.67 -7.30 -30.62
N ARG A 497 -28.23 -8.24 -31.44
CA ARG A 497 -27.57 -9.47 -31.02
C ARG A 497 -26.10 -9.43 -31.42
N ILE A 498 -25.23 -9.82 -30.49
CA ILE A 498 -23.80 -10.01 -30.71
C ILE A 498 -23.43 -11.46 -30.44
N GLU A 499 -22.63 -12.08 -31.29
CA GLU A 499 -22.25 -13.50 -31.18
C GLU A 499 -21.13 -13.73 -30.14
N VAL A 500 -21.29 -13.13 -28.97
CA VAL A 500 -20.37 -13.26 -27.84
C VAL A 500 -21.14 -13.40 -26.52
N GLY A 501 -21.15 -14.60 -25.94
CA GLY A 501 -21.74 -14.90 -24.61
C GLY A 501 -20.75 -15.26 -23.48
N TYR A 502 -21.27 -15.81 -22.37
CA TYR A 502 -20.51 -16.22 -21.18
C TYR A 502 -19.38 -17.22 -21.46
N GLN A 503 -19.54 -18.10 -22.44
CA GLN A 503 -18.50 -19.07 -22.81
C GLN A 503 -17.22 -18.40 -23.33
N HIS A 504 -17.33 -17.16 -23.82
CA HIS A 504 -16.21 -16.35 -24.26
C HIS A 504 -15.60 -15.50 -23.13
N GLY A 505 -16.06 -15.65 -21.88
CA GLY A 505 -15.53 -14.94 -20.72
C GLY A 505 -15.95 -13.47 -20.61
N VAL A 506 -17.01 -13.08 -21.33
CA VAL A 506 -17.48 -11.69 -21.40
C VAL A 506 -18.34 -11.31 -20.19
N LYS A 507 -18.12 -10.10 -19.68
CA LYS A 507 -18.93 -9.44 -18.64
C LYS A 507 -19.62 -8.21 -19.24
N PRO A 508 -20.73 -7.71 -18.66
CA PRO A 508 -21.45 -6.55 -19.20
C PRO A 508 -20.56 -5.32 -19.43
N GLY A 509 -19.65 -5.04 -18.49
CA GLY A 509 -18.71 -3.91 -18.63
C GLY A 509 -17.73 -4.04 -19.80
N ASN A 510 -17.40 -5.25 -20.24
CA ASN A 510 -16.56 -5.47 -21.41
C ASN A 510 -17.30 -5.13 -22.71
N ILE A 511 -18.61 -5.38 -22.74
CA ILE A 511 -19.48 -5.12 -23.90
C ILE A 511 -19.74 -3.61 -24.01
N VAL A 512 -20.16 -2.98 -22.90
CA VAL A 512 -20.36 -1.53 -22.82
C VAL A 512 -19.06 -0.80 -23.14
N GLY A 513 -17.93 -1.23 -22.56
CA GLY A 513 -16.64 -0.62 -22.80
C GLY A 513 -16.18 -0.73 -24.25
N ALA A 514 -16.39 -1.87 -24.91
CA ALA A 514 -16.01 -2.04 -26.31
C ALA A 514 -16.89 -1.22 -27.26
N ILE A 515 -18.21 -1.26 -27.07
CA ILE A 515 -19.15 -0.51 -27.93
C ILE A 515 -19.03 1.00 -27.68
N ALA A 516 -18.81 1.44 -26.44
CA ALA A 516 -18.69 2.86 -26.15
C ALA A 516 -17.37 3.48 -26.60
N ASN A 517 -16.26 2.75 -26.44
CA ASN A 517 -14.94 3.28 -26.80
C ASN A 517 -14.60 3.09 -28.28
N GLU A 518 -15.04 1.99 -28.90
CA GLU A 518 -14.68 1.65 -30.28
C GLU A 518 -15.86 1.78 -31.27
N GLY A 519 -17.10 1.70 -30.79
CA GLY A 519 -18.32 1.85 -31.59
C GLY A 519 -18.92 3.26 -31.61
N GLY A 520 -18.37 4.20 -30.82
CA GLY A 520 -18.78 5.61 -30.85
C GLY A 520 -20.17 5.90 -30.27
N ILE A 521 -20.76 4.97 -29.50
CA ILE A 521 -22.05 5.15 -28.83
C ILE A 521 -21.80 5.53 -27.36
N ASP A 522 -22.39 6.61 -26.85
CA ASP A 522 -22.30 6.90 -25.42
C ASP A 522 -22.89 5.73 -24.61
N SER A 523 -22.16 5.30 -23.57
CA SER A 523 -22.62 4.30 -22.60
C SER A 523 -24.04 4.53 -22.06
N LYS A 524 -24.51 5.78 -22.01
CA LYS A 524 -25.87 6.16 -21.59
C LYS A 524 -26.95 5.76 -22.60
N ASN A 525 -26.57 5.55 -23.85
CA ASN A 525 -27.45 5.13 -24.95
C ASN A 525 -27.42 3.61 -25.16
N ILE A 526 -26.68 2.86 -24.33
CA ILE A 526 -26.73 1.41 -24.30
C ILE A 526 -27.70 1.02 -23.19
N GLY A 527 -28.84 0.46 -23.60
CA GLY A 527 -29.90 0.03 -22.72
C GLY A 527 -29.62 -1.33 -22.09
N ARG A 528 -30.65 -2.16 -22.05
CA ARG A 528 -30.61 -3.45 -21.38
C ARG A 528 -29.62 -4.41 -22.05
N ILE A 529 -28.84 -5.15 -21.26
CA ILE A 529 -27.91 -6.19 -21.74
C ILE A 529 -28.27 -7.54 -21.12
N GLU A 530 -28.55 -8.52 -21.95
CA GLU A 530 -28.78 -9.92 -21.57
C GLU A 530 -27.72 -10.84 -22.20
N ILE A 531 -26.80 -11.33 -21.36
CA ILE A 531 -25.76 -12.27 -21.79
C ILE A 531 -26.29 -13.71 -21.67
N PHE A 532 -26.17 -14.48 -22.75
CA PHE A 532 -26.41 -15.92 -22.81
C PHE A 532 -25.08 -16.67 -22.96
N ASP A 533 -25.10 -18.00 -23.07
CA ASP A 533 -23.87 -18.81 -23.13
C ASP A 533 -23.03 -18.48 -24.36
N ASP A 534 -23.67 -18.40 -25.53
CA ASP A 534 -23.08 -18.27 -26.86
C ASP A 534 -23.21 -16.86 -27.46
N TYR A 535 -24.25 -16.11 -27.10
CA TYR A 535 -24.51 -14.75 -27.61
C TYR A 535 -24.92 -13.79 -26.51
N THR A 536 -24.93 -12.49 -26.81
CA THR A 536 -25.50 -11.45 -25.96
C THR A 536 -26.50 -10.63 -26.76
N VAL A 537 -27.54 -10.16 -26.09
CA VAL A 537 -28.53 -9.25 -26.63
C VAL A 537 -28.43 -7.92 -25.90
N LEU A 538 -28.46 -6.82 -26.62
CA LEU A 538 -28.41 -5.48 -26.05
C LEU A 538 -29.30 -4.48 -26.79
N ASP A 539 -29.86 -3.52 -26.06
CA ASP A 539 -30.65 -2.43 -26.64
C ASP A 539 -29.74 -1.22 -26.95
N MET A 540 -29.87 -0.66 -28.15
CA MET A 540 -29.15 0.53 -28.61
C MET A 540 -30.07 1.40 -29.49
N PRO A 541 -29.72 2.67 -29.79
CA PRO A 541 -30.62 3.56 -30.52
C PRO A 541 -31.05 2.99 -31.86
N ASP A 542 -32.33 3.12 -32.22
CA ASP A 542 -32.87 2.63 -33.48
C ASP A 542 -32.37 3.41 -34.72
N THR A 543 -31.70 4.55 -34.49
CA THR A 543 -31.10 5.44 -35.50
C THR A 543 -29.73 4.98 -36.00
N LEU A 544 -29.22 3.81 -35.58
CA LEU A 544 -27.91 3.33 -36.01
C LEU A 544 -27.87 3.05 -37.52
N SER A 545 -26.94 3.70 -38.22
CA SER A 545 -26.72 3.49 -39.66
C SER A 545 -26.10 2.12 -39.94
N ARG A 546 -26.31 1.57 -41.15
CA ARG A 546 -25.66 0.31 -41.58
C ARG A 546 -24.13 0.39 -41.50
N GLU A 547 -23.56 1.55 -41.80
CA GLU A 547 -22.11 1.81 -41.69
C GLU A 547 -21.60 1.70 -40.24
N ALA A 548 -22.37 2.15 -39.26
CA ALA A 548 -22.00 2.02 -37.84
C ALA A 548 -21.99 0.55 -37.37
N LEU A 549 -22.93 -0.26 -37.86
CA LEU A 549 -22.99 -1.70 -37.58
C LEU A 549 -21.81 -2.46 -38.22
N GLU A 550 -21.40 -2.06 -39.43
CA GLU A 550 -20.24 -2.64 -40.12
C GLU A 550 -18.92 -2.31 -39.40
N LEU A 551 -18.77 -1.08 -38.90
CA LEU A 551 -17.62 -0.69 -38.07
C LEU A 551 -17.57 -1.50 -36.77
N MET A 552 -18.74 -1.73 -36.14
CA MET A 552 -18.83 -2.52 -34.91
C MET A 552 -18.58 -4.02 -35.12
N ALA A 553 -18.83 -4.56 -36.31
CA ALA A 553 -18.54 -5.97 -36.62
C ALA A 553 -17.03 -6.30 -36.53
N GLY A 554 -16.16 -5.29 -36.70
CA GLY A 554 -14.70 -5.41 -36.58
C GLY A 554 -14.14 -5.30 -35.15
N ILE A 555 -14.94 -4.81 -34.19
CA ILE A 555 -14.55 -4.63 -32.78
C ILE A 555 -14.32 -5.99 -32.12
N ARG A 556 -13.34 -6.09 -31.22
CA ARG A 556 -13.04 -7.33 -30.49
C ARG A 556 -13.42 -7.24 -29.01
N VAL A 557 -14.21 -8.19 -28.52
CA VAL A 557 -14.56 -8.33 -27.10
C VAL A 557 -14.10 -9.68 -26.59
N ALA A 558 -13.25 -9.67 -25.55
CA ALA A 558 -12.61 -10.88 -25.02
C ALA A 558 -11.89 -11.74 -26.10
N GLY A 559 -11.30 -11.07 -27.10
CA GLY A 559 -10.59 -11.72 -28.21
C GLY A 559 -11.48 -12.20 -29.38
N GLN A 560 -12.81 -12.18 -29.22
CA GLN A 560 -13.77 -12.54 -30.26
C GLN A 560 -14.27 -11.32 -31.03
N PRO A 561 -14.48 -11.40 -32.35
CA PRO A 561 -15.11 -10.33 -33.10
C PRO A 561 -16.58 -10.18 -32.64
N LEU A 562 -17.01 -8.94 -32.41
CA LEU A 562 -18.30 -8.61 -31.80
C LEU A 562 -19.49 -9.11 -32.65
N ARG A 563 -19.33 -9.18 -33.98
CA ARG A 563 -20.31 -9.70 -34.96
C ARG A 563 -21.75 -9.36 -34.57
N ILE A 564 -22.11 -8.12 -34.82
CA ILE A 564 -23.40 -7.55 -34.44
C ILE A 564 -24.44 -7.68 -35.55
N SER A 565 -25.69 -8.01 -35.19
CA SER A 565 -26.86 -7.96 -36.07
C SER A 565 -28.07 -7.40 -35.33
N VAL A 566 -29.08 -6.94 -36.07
CA VAL A 566 -30.39 -6.65 -35.47
C VAL A 566 -30.98 -7.97 -34.99
N ASP A 567 -31.52 -7.99 -33.79
CA ASP A 567 -32.08 -9.21 -33.23
C ASP A 567 -33.33 -9.64 -34.03
N GLY A 568 -33.29 -10.85 -34.60
CA GLY A 568 -34.32 -11.37 -35.52
C GLY A 568 -33.97 -11.29 -37.01
N GLU A 569 -32.96 -10.50 -37.41
CA GLU A 569 -32.42 -10.49 -38.78
C GLU A 569 -31.04 -11.16 -38.81
N GLY A 570 -30.86 -12.14 -39.71
CA GLY A 570 -29.60 -12.86 -39.86
C GLY A 570 -28.46 -11.91 -40.26
N ALA A 571 -27.26 -12.13 -39.72
CA ALA A 571 -26.09 -11.31 -39.97
C ALA A 571 -25.81 -11.15 -41.48
N PRO A 572 -25.42 -9.94 -41.96
CA PRO A 572 -25.05 -9.74 -43.36
C PRO A 572 -23.85 -10.62 -43.74
N ALA A 573 -23.92 -11.26 -44.91
CA ALA A 573 -22.89 -12.17 -45.41
C ALA A 573 -21.56 -11.44 -45.62
N ALA A 574 -20.49 -11.95 -45.00
CA ALA A 574 -19.14 -11.45 -45.18
C ALA A 574 -18.69 -11.63 -46.65
N THR A 575 -18.25 -10.54 -47.27
CA THR A 575 -17.53 -10.54 -48.55
C THR A 575 -16.19 -11.26 -48.38
N THR A 576 -16.01 -12.33 -49.15
CA THR A 576 -14.81 -13.16 -49.18
C THR A 576 -13.63 -12.42 -49.83
N ALA A 577 -12.52 -12.31 -49.11
CA ALA A 577 -11.19 -12.17 -49.69
C ALA A 577 -10.24 -13.21 -49.05
N ALA A 578 -9.44 -13.84 -49.90
CA ALA A 578 -8.92 -15.20 -49.79
C ALA A 578 -7.89 -15.46 -48.68
N ALA A 579 -7.92 -16.69 -48.14
CA ALA A 579 -6.92 -17.24 -47.24
C ALA A 579 -5.80 -17.99 -48.01
N PRO A 580 -4.52 -17.94 -47.58
CA PRO A 580 -3.54 -18.93 -47.98
C PRO A 580 -3.72 -20.23 -47.17
N ALA A 581 -3.52 -21.35 -47.85
CA ALA A 581 -3.78 -22.71 -47.41
C ALA A 581 -2.90 -23.18 -46.24
N ALA A 582 -3.51 -23.97 -45.34
CA ALA A 582 -2.85 -24.74 -44.30
C ALA A 582 -2.45 -26.12 -44.83
N ALA A 583 -1.22 -26.56 -44.55
CA ALA A 583 -0.77 -27.92 -44.75
C ALA A 583 -0.61 -28.64 -43.39
N GLY A 584 -1.58 -29.52 -43.12
CA GLY A 584 -1.40 -30.89 -42.61
C GLY A 584 -0.66 -31.14 -41.29
N LYS A 585 -1.41 -31.49 -40.23
CA LYS A 585 -0.93 -32.40 -39.17
C LYS A 585 -0.92 -33.85 -39.67
N PRO A 586 -0.01 -34.70 -39.17
CA PRO A 586 -0.33 -36.12 -38.98
C PRO A 586 -0.34 -36.58 -37.52
N LYS A 587 -1.02 -37.72 -37.36
CA LYS A 587 -1.52 -38.39 -36.14
C LYS A 587 -0.44 -39.02 -35.25
N ALA A 588 -0.85 -39.30 -34.00
CA ALA A 588 -0.10 -40.02 -32.98
C ALA A 588 -0.05 -41.55 -33.18
N ALA A 589 1.05 -42.20 -32.76
CA ALA A 589 1.07 -43.51 -32.10
C ALA A 589 2.46 -43.87 -31.49
N LYS A 590 2.42 -44.31 -30.21
CA LYS A 590 3.26 -45.30 -29.48
C LYS A 590 4.80 -45.30 -29.62
N ALA A 591 5.51 -45.15 -28.49
CA ALA A 591 6.17 -46.24 -27.71
C ALA A 591 7.39 -45.77 -26.88
N ALA A 592 7.39 -46.19 -25.61
CA ALA A 592 8.46 -46.64 -24.70
C ALA A 592 9.93 -46.12 -24.76
N ASN A 593 10.42 -45.85 -23.54
CA ASN A 593 11.76 -46.07 -22.96
C ASN A 593 13.02 -45.51 -23.66
N GLY A 594 13.87 -44.87 -22.86
CA GLY A 594 15.30 -44.78 -23.13
C GLY A 594 15.98 -43.58 -22.49
N ALA A 595 16.92 -43.86 -21.59
CA ALA A 595 17.67 -42.89 -20.81
C ALA A 595 18.63 -42.00 -21.63
N SER A 596 19.08 -40.93 -20.96
CA SER A 596 20.21 -40.01 -21.21
C SER A 596 21.48 -40.71 -21.78
N PRO A 597 22.51 -40.03 -22.35
CA PRO A 597 23.18 -38.90 -21.66
C PRO A 597 24.04 -37.89 -22.49
N LEU A 598 24.41 -36.80 -21.78
CA LEU A 598 25.75 -36.15 -21.69
C LEU A 598 26.49 -35.75 -22.97
N GLU A 599 26.80 -34.46 -23.12
CA GLU A 599 28.14 -33.87 -22.95
C GLU A 599 28.72 -33.58 -24.36
N LYS A 600 29.62 -32.64 -24.64
CA LYS A 600 30.47 -31.69 -23.92
C LYS A 600 31.04 -30.77 -25.03
N ALA A 601 31.38 -29.53 -24.66
CA ALA A 601 32.59 -28.77 -25.03
C ALA A 601 33.03 -28.68 -26.52
N ALA A 602 33.71 -27.65 -27.03
CA ALA A 602 34.50 -26.59 -26.44
C ALA A 602 34.71 -25.45 -27.47
N ARG A 603 34.98 -24.26 -26.93
CA ARG A 603 35.94 -23.22 -27.36
C ARG A 603 36.57 -23.33 -28.75
N VAL A 604 36.47 -22.25 -29.54
CA VAL A 604 37.65 -21.50 -30.08
C VAL A 604 37.29 -20.01 -30.15
N THR A 605 38.27 -19.19 -29.81
CA THR A 605 38.31 -17.72 -29.75
C THR A 605 38.57 -17.05 -31.10
N ALA A 606 37.94 -15.87 -31.22
CA ALA A 606 38.46 -14.59 -31.73
C ALA A 606 38.94 -14.43 -33.18
N ASP A 607 38.35 -13.37 -33.74
CA ASP A 607 38.85 -12.44 -34.75
C ASP A 607 38.58 -12.72 -36.23
N GLU A 608 38.09 -11.63 -36.84
CA GLU A 608 37.90 -11.34 -38.26
C GLU A 608 36.69 -12.02 -38.93
N LEU A 609 35.57 -11.28 -38.93
CA LEU A 609 34.91 -10.82 -40.16
C LEU A 609 33.76 -9.88 -39.77
N ALA A 610 34.00 -8.59 -39.97
CA ALA A 610 32.96 -7.58 -40.10
C ALA A 610 32.43 -7.63 -41.53
N ASP A 611 31.14 -7.93 -41.71
CA ASP A 611 30.17 -7.02 -42.34
C ASP A 611 28.80 -7.69 -42.48
N GLU A 612 27.76 -6.85 -42.41
CA GLU A 612 26.34 -7.10 -42.72
C GLU A 612 25.53 -8.00 -41.76
N ALA A 613 24.93 -7.37 -40.74
CA ALA A 613 23.72 -7.84 -40.07
C ALA A 613 22.52 -6.91 -40.37
N PRO A 614 21.31 -7.46 -40.60
CA PRO A 614 20.14 -6.70 -41.04
C PRO A 614 19.54 -5.80 -39.94
N PRO A 615 18.78 -4.74 -40.29
CA PRO A 615 18.33 -3.75 -39.33
C PRO A 615 17.29 -4.30 -38.36
N LYS A 616 17.49 -4.03 -37.07
CA LYS A 616 16.50 -4.25 -36.01
C LYS A 616 15.23 -3.42 -36.29
N LYS A 617 14.10 -4.10 -36.48
CA LYS A 617 12.76 -3.48 -36.55
C LYS A 617 12.51 -2.62 -35.30
N LYS A 618 12.19 -1.34 -35.50
CA LYS A 618 11.62 -0.46 -34.49
C LYS A 618 10.26 -1.03 -34.06
N LYS A 619 10.01 -1.08 -32.75
CA LYS A 619 8.64 -1.20 -32.21
C LYS A 619 7.95 0.15 -32.44
N ASP A 620 6.83 0.13 -33.16
CA ASP A 620 5.97 1.29 -33.37
C ASP A 620 5.37 1.76 -32.04
N LYS A 621 5.34 3.08 -31.83
CA LYS A 621 4.59 3.71 -30.74
C LYS A 621 3.10 3.73 -31.12
N PRO A 622 2.17 3.53 -30.16
CA PRO A 622 0.74 3.64 -30.44
C PRO A 622 0.39 5.08 -30.90
N GLY A 623 -0.43 5.19 -31.94
CA GLY A 623 -0.81 6.45 -32.58
C GLY A 623 -1.58 7.39 -31.65
N LYS A 624 -1.28 8.69 -31.72
CA LYS A 624 -2.09 9.76 -31.10
C LYS A 624 -3.44 9.85 -31.82
N LEU A 625 -4.54 9.89 -31.08
CA LEU A 625 -5.86 10.26 -31.61
C LEU A 625 -5.78 11.66 -32.23
N ALA A 626 -6.30 11.82 -33.46
CA ALA A 626 -6.36 13.10 -34.17
C ALA A 626 -7.51 13.96 -33.63
N VAL A 627 -7.31 14.55 -32.46
CA VAL A 627 -8.17 15.64 -31.96
C VAL A 627 -7.64 16.95 -32.57
N PRO A 628 -8.48 17.87 -33.08
CA PRO A 628 -8.01 19.17 -33.55
C PRO A 628 -7.42 19.97 -32.38
N MET A 629 -6.28 20.65 -32.61
CA MET A 629 -5.45 21.26 -31.58
C MET A 629 -5.15 22.73 -31.90
N SER A 630 -5.14 23.56 -30.86
CA SER A 630 -4.76 24.97 -30.91
C SER A 630 -3.42 25.19 -30.23
N ALA A 631 -2.64 26.13 -30.75
CA ALA A 631 -1.35 26.52 -30.18
C ALA A 631 -1.54 27.56 -29.07
N PHE A 632 -0.81 27.37 -27.97
CA PHE A 632 -0.79 28.27 -26.81
C PHE A 632 0.65 28.61 -26.44
N ARG A 633 0.84 29.84 -25.96
CA ARG A 633 2.10 30.33 -25.41
C ARG A 633 1.97 30.44 -23.89
N ILE A 634 2.98 29.98 -23.17
CA ILE A 634 3.13 30.18 -21.72
C ILE A 634 4.42 30.95 -21.44
N GLU A 635 4.36 31.98 -20.59
CA GLU A 635 5.52 32.82 -20.22
C GLU A 635 6.41 32.15 -19.15
N VAL A 636 6.78 30.90 -19.39
CA VAL A 636 7.73 30.12 -18.57
C VAL A 636 8.65 29.36 -19.54
N GLY A 637 9.97 29.53 -19.39
CA GLY A 637 10.99 28.98 -20.29
C GLY A 637 12.15 28.29 -19.56
N ARG A 638 13.24 27.92 -20.26
CA ARG A 638 14.39 27.20 -19.67
C ARG A 638 15.03 27.95 -18.51
N ASN A 639 14.96 29.27 -18.49
CA ASN A 639 15.45 30.10 -17.39
C ASN A 639 14.70 29.86 -16.07
N ASN A 640 13.53 29.22 -16.12
CA ASN A 640 12.74 28.78 -14.96
C ASN A 640 13.02 27.32 -14.55
N GLU A 641 14.06 26.69 -15.10
CA GLU A 641 14.45 25.28 -14.84
C GLU A 641 13.33 24.25 -15.12
N ILE A 642 12.38 24.59 -16.00
CA ILE A 642 11.23 23.72 -16.31
C ILE A 642 11.54 22.66 -17.38
N THR A 643 11.01 21.46 -17.18
CA THR A 643 11.02 20.37 -18.18
C THR A 643 9.64 20.18 -18.81
N PRO A 644 9.53 19.50 -19.97
CA PRO A 644 8.23 19.20 -20.57
C PRO A 644 7.30 18.41 -19.62
N ALA A 645 7.87 17.56 -18.76
CA ALA A 645 7.12 16.81 -17.76
C ALA A 645 6.52 17.72 -16.67
N ASN A 646 7.19 18.83 -16.32
CA ASN A 646 6.65 19.82 -15.39
C ASN A 646 5.44 20.54 -15.99
N ILE A 647 5.50 20.91 -17.28
CA ILE A 647 4.37 21.55 -17.99
C ILE A 647 3.19 20.58 -18.09
N VAL A 648 3.43 19.36 -18.56
CA VAL A 648 2.39 18.32 -18.69
C VAL A 648 1.74 18.02 -17.34
N GLY A 649 2.54 17.86 -16.29
CA GLY A 649 2.06 17.57 -14.94
C GLY A 649 1.22 18.71 -14.37
N ALA A 650 1.65 19.96 -14.54
CA ALA A 650 0.92 21.13 -14.06
C ALA A 650 -0.44 21.30 -14.76
N ILE A 651 -0.46 21.16 -16.09
CA ILE A 651 -1.70 21.26 -16.88
C ILE A 651 -2.64 20.11 -16.54
N ALA A 652 -2.14 18.87 -16.51
CA ALA A 652 -2.96 17.69 -16.21
C ALA A 652 -3.56 17.74 -14.79
N ASN A 653 -2.81 18.24 -13.82
CA ASN A 653 -3.26 18.33 -12.43
C ASN A 653 -4.31 19.43 -12.22
N GLU A 654 -4.20 20.57 -12.91
CA GLU A 654 -5.15 21.69 -12.75
C GLU A 654 -6.43 21.51 -13.58
N THR A 655 -6.29 21.01 -14.81
CA THR A 655 -7.41 20.92 -15.76
C THR A 655 -8.05 19.53 -15.76
N GLY A 656 -7.42 18.53 -15.14
CA GLY A 656 -7.84 17.13 -15.25
C GLY A 656 -7.61 16.53 -16.65
N LEU A 657 -6.92 17.25 -17.55
CA LEU A 657 -6.66 16.80 -18.91
C LEU A 657 -5.58 15.70 -18.90
N GLU A 658 -5.89 14.52 -19.42
CA GLU A 658 -4.89 13.46 -19.52
C GLU A 658 -3.72 13.86 -20.43
N ALA A 659 -2.49 13.47 -20.06
CA ALA A 659 -1.28 13.80 -20.81
C ALA A 659 -1.31 13.39 -22.30
N LYS A 660 -2.14 12.41 -22.67
CA LYS A 660 -2.35 11.98 -24.06
C LYS A 660 -3.03 13.05 -24.95
N TYR A 661 -3.72 14.01 -24.34
CA TYR A 661 -4.39 15.13 -25.00
C TYR A 661 -3.55 16.41 -24.99
N ILE A 662 -2.33 16.40 -24.45
CA ILE A 662 -1.38 17.51 -24.59
C ILE A 662 -0.50 17.20 -25.81
N GLY A 663 -0.51 18.12 -26.78
CA GLY A 663 0.15 17.95 -28.07
C GLY A 663 1.65 18.18 -27.99
N ARG A 664 2.21 18.85 -29.01
CA ARG A 664 3.63 19.18 -29.01
C ARG A 664 3.92 20.25 -27.94
N ILE A 665 5.11 20.20 -27.35
CA ILE A 665 5.62 21.21 -26.41
C ILE A 665 7.02 21.62 -26.86
N GLU A 666 7.25 22.91 -27.01
CA GLU A 666 8.55 23.50 -27.28
C GLU A 666 8.91 24.51 -26.21
N ILE A 667 10.09 24.35 -25.62
CA ILE A 667 10.57 25.20 -24.53
C ILE A 667 11.69 26.09 -25.08
N PHE A 668 11.45 27.41 -25.06
CA PHE A 668 12.41 28.46 -25.35
C PHE A 668 13.03 28.97 -24.05
N ASP A 669 13.98 29.90 -24.13
CA ASP A 669 14.71 30.36 -22.96
C ASP A 669 13.82 31.14 -21.97
N ASP A 670 12.89 31.95 -22.48
CA ASP A 670 11.99 32.84 -21.73
C ASP A 670 10.51 32.37 -21.71
N HIS A 671 10.09 31.56 -22.69
CA HIS A 671 8.70 31.10 -22.81
C HIS A 671 8.63 29.66 -23.33
N SER A 672 7.45 29.06 -23.31
CA SER A 672 7.19 27.77 -23.95
C SER A 672 5.93 27.84 -24.80
N MET A 673 5.87 27.01 -25.82
CA MET A 673 4.69 26.82 -26.66
C MET A 673 4.17 25.40 -26.53
N LEU A 674 2.87 25.24 -26.44
CA LEU A 674 2.24 23.93 -26.39
C LEU A 674 0.93 23.86 -27.17
N GLU A 675 0.54 22.65 -27.56
CA GLU A 675 -0.74 22.40 -28.23
C GLU A 675 -1.74 21.78 -27.23
N LEU A 676 -2.97 22.31 -27.21
CA LEU A 676 -4.09 21.77 -26.43
C LEU A 676 -5.31 21.53 -27.34
N PRO A 677 -6.26 20.65 -26.97
CA PRO A 677 -7.42 20.32 -27.79
C PRO A 677 -8.35 21.51 -28.01
N ASP A 678 -8.91 21.61 -29.21
CA ASP A 678 -9.95 22.58 -29.54
C ASP A 678 -11.25 22.30 -28.76
N GLY A 679 -11.93 23.36 -28.30
CA GLY A 679 -13.18 23.24 -27.55
C GLY A 679 -13.02 23.01 -26.04
N MET A 680 -11.82 23.28 -25.48
CA MET A 680 -11.64 23.32 -24.03
C MET A 680 -12.61 24.35 -23.39
N PRO A 681 -13.38 23.97 -22.35
CA PRO A 681 -14.24 24.89 -21.61
C PRO A 681 -13.48 26.14 -21.08
N ASP A 682 -14.06 27.33 -21.24
CA ASP A 682 -13.44 28.63 -20.89
C ASP A 682 -13.02 28.74 -19.41
N ASP A 683 -13.68 28.00 -18.53
CA ASP A 683 -13.36 27.87 -17.10
C ASP A 683 -12.05 27.11 -16.86
N MET A 684 -11.72 26.10 -17.67
CA MET A 684 -10.43 25.40 -17.62
C MET A 684 -9.28 26.26 -18.15
N PHE A 685 -9.55 27.11 -19.15
CA PHE A 685 -8.57 28.09 -19.62
C PHE A 685 -8.27 29.16 -18.54
N LYS A 686 -9.29 29.61 -17.81
CA LYS A 686 -9.14 30.57 -16.71
C LYS A 686 -8.42 29.99 -15.48
N SER A 687 -8.53 28.68 -15.22
CA SER A 687 -7.80 28.04 -14.11
C SER A 687 -6.31 27.91 -14.41
N LEU A 688 -5.94 27.63 -15.67
CA LEU A 688 -4.53 27.57 -16.10
C LEU A 688 -3.75 28.86 -15.83
N GLY A 689 -4.39 30.03 -15.95
CA GLY A 689 -3.80 31.33 -15.63
C GLY A 689 -3.40 31.54 -14.16
N LYS A 690 -3.86 30.67 -13.25
CA LYS A 690 -3.57 30.73 -11.80
C LYS A 690 -2.49 29.75 -11.36
N VAL A 691 -2.02 28.89 -12.26
CA VAL A 691 -1.05 27.83 -11.96
C VAL A 691 0.36 28.39 -11.83
N TRP A 692 1.16 27.82 -10.93
CA TRP A 692 2.56 28.18 -10.74
C TRP A 692 3.47 27.04 -11.18
N VAL A 693 4.46 27.32 -12.02
CA VAL A 693 5.43 26.32 -12.53
C VAL A 693 6.84 26.93 -12.51
N GLY A 694 7.81 26.25 -11.91
CA GLY A 694 9.20 26.71 -11.88
C GLY A 694 9.43 28.07 -11.21
N GLY A 695 8.59 28.43 -10.22
CA GLY A 695 8.66 29.72 -9.51
C GLY A 695 8.02 30.90 -10.24
N GLY A 696 7.42 30.70 -11.43
CA GLY A 696 6.66 31.71 -12.17
C GLY A 696 5.19 31.34 -12.33
N GLN A 697 4.31 32.35 -12.39
CA GLN A 697 2.89 32.15 -12.69
C GLN A 697 2.70 31.87 -14.18
N LEU A 698 1.95 30.81 -14.50
CA LEU A 698 1.68 30.32 -15.84
C LEU A 698 0.70 31.28 -16.55
N LYS A 699 1.23 32.34 -17.15
CA LYS A 699 0.46 33.23 -18.01
C LYS A 699 0.31 32.56 -19.37
N ILE A 700 -0.90 32.08 -19.67
CA ILE A 700 -1.24 31.42 -20.93
C ILE A 700 -1.98 32.38 -21.89
N SER A 701 -1.61 32.36 -23.17
CA SER A 701 -2.28 33.10 -24.23
C SER A 701 -2.40 32.25 -25.50
N HIS A 702 -3.43 32.50 -26.32
CA HIS A 702 -3.53 31.90 -27.64
C HIS A 702 -2.34 32.32 -28.52
N ALA A 703 -1.85 31.41 -29.35
CA ALA A 703 -0.81 31.66 -30.34
C ALA A 703 -1.31 31.28 -31.74
N ASP A 704 -0.95 32.07 -32.75
CA ASP A 704 -1.49 31.92 -34.11
C ASP A 704 -1.05 30.61 -34.79
N ARG A 705 0.16 30.11 -34.48
CA ARG A 705 0.68 28.83 -35.00
C ARG A 705 1.92 28.37 -34.23
N MET A 706 2.17 27.06 -34.26
CA MET A 706 3.39 26.48 -33.68
C MET A 706 4.62 26.68 -34.59
N PRO A 707 5.81 26.98 -34.04
CA PRO A 707 7.03 27.13 -34.83
C PRO A 707 7.48 25.82 -35.52
N PRO A 708 8.21 25.90 -36.64
CA PRO A 708 8.74 24.74 -37.35
C PRO A 708 9.73 23.95 -36.49
N GLU A 709 9.76 22.63 -36.64
CA GLU A 709 10.55 21.71 -35.82
C GLU A 709 12.04 22.06 -35.84
N SER A 710 12.56 22.51 -34.71
CA SER A 710 13.97 22.88 -34.60
C SER A 710 14.87 21.64 -34.67
N ALA A 711 15.88 21.67 -35.55
CA ALA A 711 16.85 20.59 -35.68
C ALA A 711 17.54 20.32 -34.33
N LYS A 712 17.56 19.05 -33.90
CA LYS A 712 18.12 18.56 -32.63
C LYS A 712 19.35 19.35 -32.17
N HIS A 713 19.21 20.06 -31.06
CA HIS A 713 20.31 20.74 -30.40
C HIS A 713 21.19 19.70 -29.69
N THR A 714 22.34 19.37 -30.27
CA THR A 714 23.37 18.54 -29.63
C THR A 714 24.04 19.37 -28.53
N PRO A 715 24.01 18.95 -27.25
CA PRO A 715 24.65 19.72 -26.19
C PRO A 715 26.18 19.75 -26.41
N PRO A 716 26.86 20.89 -26.12
CA PRO A 716 28.30 20.96 -26.29
C PRO A 716 29.02 19.98 -25.35
N LYS A 717 30.05 19.30 -25.87
CA LYS A 717 30.94 18.41 -25.12
C LYS A 717 31.56 19.19 -23.95
N LYS A 718 31.45 18.64 -22.73
CA LYS A 718 32.19 19.14 -21.55
C LYS A 718 33.70 19.15 -21.85
N PRO A 719 34.43 20.23 -21.53
CA PRO A 719 35.88 20.23 -21.63
C PRO A 719 36.49 19.29 -20.57
N ALA A 720 37.58 18.61 -20.94
CA ALA A 720 38.33 17.73 -20.06
C ALA A 720 38.97 18.49 -18.88
N PRO A 721 39.11 17.87 -17.70
CA PRO A 721 39.64 18.54 -16.52
C PRO A 721 41.15 18.72 -16.66
N GLY A 722 41.61 19.96 -16.86
CA GLY A 722 43.03 20.29 -16.76
C GLY A 722 43.48 21.50 -17.58
N ALA A 723 43.13 22.72 -17.16
CA ALA A 723 43.93 23.92 -17.48
C ALA A 723 43.62 25.04 -16.48
N LYS A 724 44.68 25.53 -15.83
CA LYS A 724 44.64 26.61 -14.83
C LYS A 724 44.14 27.91 -15.44
N SER A 725 43.14 28.53 -14.82
CA SER A 725 42.69 29.89 -15.12
C SER A 725 43.76 30.91 -14.74
N LYS A 726 44.28 31.66 -15.73
CA LYS A 726 44.91 32.96 -15.51
C LYS A 726 43.82 34.03 -15.54
N LYS A 727 43.66 34.74 -14.43
CA LYS A 727 42.96 36.04 -14.35
C LYS A 727 43.48 37.01 -15.41
N LYS A 728 42.59 37.77 -16.04
CA LYS A 728 42.86 39.16 -16.42
C LYS A 728 41.56 39.99 -16.40
N TYR A 729 41.66 41.02 -15.56
CA TYR A 729 40.94 42.30 -15.43
C TYR A 729 39.42 42.31 -15.41
#